data_AF-A0A3N5M7L0-F1
#
_entry.id   AF-A0A3N5M7L0-F1
#
_cell.length_a   1.000
_cell.length_b   1.000
_cell.length_c   1.000
_cell.angle_alpha   90.00
_cell.angle_beta   90.00
_cell.angle_gamma   90.00
#
_symmetry.space_group_name_H-M   'P 1'
#
loop_
_entity.id
_entity.type
_entity.pdbx_description
1 polymer ?
#
loop_
_entity_poly.entity_id
_entity_poly.type
_entity_poly.pdbx_seq_one_letter_code
_entity_poly.pdbx_strand_id
1 'polypeptide(L)'
;EAVGYGKTAMMFNMLRDKVGDAQFIKALQGFYRDNRFRVASFDDIRKSFEAVSGLDLRPFFEQWIKDVGTPELKLDHAAGHGGRVDITLSQVQSGRLFTLEVPVVIATDKGVETRTVSMPSDRARVDVSFDLDGSAQRVEIDPQFQLYRRLSPFEIPPSLSKAFGAKNVLIVMSAESASIHAGLAKAWSRDGVETVMDSQLDTLPADRSVWVFGAGNKFAPAVAEAVKSYGASLDATGLRAGNAWYEAAGRSLVAGVRHPGNLESVVIYVSASNEAAANALARKLPHYGKYSWLVFAGDAATSEATGEWPIGDTPLARNLTPQGQPIKFTPRKALAEVRPQFNIERMKADVEWLASPEREGRGAGSRGLDAAANFIADRFELLGLLPLTPGASGQDRYFQQFTMTGETGEPLPAKNVIGVLPGANPAFKGQALIISAHYDHLGFGWPDARAGTKGQLHPGADDNASGVAVMLELAWLMAKARPERSVVFAAFAGEEAGLLGSRHYIRAAGTPGAPFPLSGHMATLNLDTVGRLADGKLTIFGTGSAREWPFIFQGASALTGVPTQAVAQAISGSDDRAFIEAGVPAVQLFASTASDYHRPSDTADKLDYAGMSKVAAMLKEAADYLAARAEPLNFSGNVAAAQSRGSAAPRTTRRAATGIVPDMTYQGDGVRVASVQPGSGADNAGLKPGDRLLVLGGVKTSNLEVLADALRDLQPGQTVEVEFARDAAILSSTLLLGER
;
A
#
# COMPACT_ATOMS: atom_id res chain seq x y z
N GLU A 1 19.65 11.51 0.28
CA GLU A 1 19.35 11.63 -1.16
C GLU A 1 20.62 12.02 -1.90
N ALA A 2 20.93 11.38 -3.03
CA ALA A 2 22.07 11.80 -3.84
C ALA A 2 21.79 13.21 -4.39
N VAL A 3 22.72 14.14 -4.15
CA VAL A 3 22.64 15.59 -4.45
C VAL A 3 22.21 15.90 -5.90
N GLY A 4 22.35 14.96 -6.83
CA GLY A 4 21.94 15.10 -8.24
C GLY A 4 20.43 15.04 -8.51
N TYR A 5 19.64 14.27 -7.74
CA TYR A 5 18.19 14.14 -8.00
C TYR A 5 17.42 15.40 -7.59
N GLY A 6 17.75 15.99 -6.43
CA GLY A 6 17.07 17.18 -5.92
C GLY A 6 17.26 18.41 -6.81
N LYS A 7 18.49 18.71 -7.24
CA LYS A 7 18.76 19.87 -8.13
C LYS A 7 18.06 19.72 -9.48
N THR A 8 18.11 18.53 -10.07
CA THR A 8 17.48 18.26 -11.38
C THR A 8 15.95 18.35 -11.29
N ALA A 9 15.34 17.81 -10.24
CA ALA A 9 13.90 17.93 -10.02
C ALA A 9 13.47 19.40 -9.89
N MET A 10 14.20 20.19 -9.10
CA MET A 10 13.95 21.62 -8.96
C MET A 10 14.18 22.40 -10.26
N MET A 11 15.16 22.01 -11.09
CA MET A 11 15.33 22.60 -12.42
C MET A 11 14.08 22.39 -13.27
N PHE A 12 13.50 21.19 -13.30
CA PHE A 12 12.25 20.96 -14.03
C PHE A 12 11.08 21.75 -13.44
N ASN A 13 11.00 21.91 -12.12
CA ASN A 13 10.00 22.78 -11.49
C ASN A 13 10.14 24.25 -11.96
N MET A 14 11.34 24.80 -11.88
CA MET A 14 11.60 26.18 -12.33
C MET A 14 11.39 26.35 -13.84
N LEU A 15 11.70 25.32 -14.65
CA LEU A 15 11.44 25.34 -16.08
C LEU A 15 9.94 25.32 -16.38
N ARG A 16 9.16 24.52 -15.63
CA ARG A 16 7.69 24.48 -15.69
C ARG A 16 7.10 25.85 -15.39
N ASP A 17 7.58 26.53 -14.36
CA ASP A 17 7.09 27.88 -14.03
C ASP A 17 7.45 28.90 -15.12
N LYS A 18 8.64 28.76 -15.72
CA LYS A 18 9.09 29.65 -16.79
C LYS A 18 8.30 29.51 -18.09
N VAL A 19 7.90 28.30 -18.49
CA VAL A 19 7.19 28.07 -19.77
C VAL A 19 5.68 27.88 -19.62
N GLY A 20 5.21 27.59 -18.41
CA GLY A 20 3.83 27.25 -18.11
C GLY A 20 3.47 25.78 -18.38
N ASP A 21 2.47 25.28 -17.65
CA ASP A 21 2.08 23.87 -17.62
C ASP A 21 1.80 23.27 -19.01
N ALA A 22 1.06 23.98 -19.86
CA ALA A 22 0.68 23.49 -21.19
C ALA A 22 1.89 23.31 -22.12
N GLN A 23 2.81 24.28 -22.14
CA GLN A 23 4.02 24.20 -22.94
C GLN A 23 4.98 23.16 -22.39
N PHE A 24 5.09 23.06 -21.06
CA PHE A 24 5.92 22.08 -20.39
C PHE A 24 5.53 20.64 -20.77
N ILE A 25 4.23 20.31 -20.69
CA ILE A 25 3.71 19.00 -21.10
C ILE A 25 4.02 18.73 -22.57
N LYS A 26 3.72 19.69 -23.46
CA LYS A 26 3.93 19.55 -24.91
C LYS A 26 5.41 19.36 -25.26
N ALA A 27 6.32 20.04 -24.57
CA ALA A 27 7.76 19.89 -24.75
C ALA A 27 8.26 18.51 -24.30
N LEU A 28 7.76 17.97 -23.18
CA LEU A 28 8.10 16.60 -22.74
C LEU A 28 7.58 15.54 -23.72
N GLN A 29 6.35 15.70 -24.22
CA GLN A 29 5.79 14.82 -25.25
C GLN A 29 6.60 14.84 -26.54
N GLY A 30 7.00 16.04 -26.99
CA GLY A 30 7.90 16.21 -28.14
C GLY A 30 9.24 15.52 -27.92
N PHE A 31 9.88 15.79 -26.78
CA PHE A 31 11.15 15.17 -26.42
C PHE A 31 11.08 13.65 -26.44
N TYR A 32 10.07 13.05 -25.80
CA TYR A 32 9.89 11.60 -25.78
C TYR A 32 9.65 11.02 -27.19
N ARG A 33 8.74 11.63 -27.96
CA ARG A 33 8.45 11.20 -29.34
C ARG A 33 9.71 11.21 -30.21
N ASP A 34 10.50 12.28 -30.07
CA ASP A 34 11.64 12.54 -30.95
C ASP A 34 12.90 11.79 -30.49
N ASN A 35 12.96 11.31 -29.25
CA ASN A 35 14.12 10.62 -28.65
C ASN A 35 13.85 9.22 -28.09
N ARG A 36 12.69 8.61 -28.36
CA ARG A 36 12.45 7.21 -28.00
C ARG A 36 13.46 6.28 -28.69
N PHE A 37 13.92 5.27 -27.96
CA PHE A 37 14.88 4.24 -28.42
C PHE A 37 16.27 4.75 -28.83
N ARG A 38 16.69 5.91 -28.31
CA ARG A 38 18.06 6.44 -28.49
C ARG A 38 18.58 7.05 -27.19
N VAL A 39 19.88 7.30 -27.13
CA VAL A 39 20.49 8.10 -26.07
C VAL A 39 20.13 9.57 -26.28
N ALA A 40 19.74 10.26 -25.21
CA ALA A 40 19.36 11.67 -25.22
C ALA A 40 20.09 12.46 -24.13
N SER A 41 20.28 13.75 -24.36
CA SER A 41 20.99 14.67 -23.47
C SER A 41 20.09 15.80 -22.95
N PHE A 42 20.59 16.58 -21.99
CA PHE A 42 19.92 17.82 -21.57
C PHE A 42 19.80 18.85 -22.70
N ASP A 43 20.68 18.79 -23.72
CA ASP A 43 20.59 19.67 -24.88
C ASP A 43 19.36 19.32 -25.75
N ASP A 44 19.00 18.04 -25.84
CA ASP A 44 17.82 17.59 -26.56
C ASP A 44 16.53 17.98 -25.84
N ILE A 45 16.55 17.95 -24.50
CA ILE A 45 15.46 18.50 -23.67
C ILE A 45 15.33 20.00 -23.92
N ARG A 46 16.43 20.76 -23.82
CA ARG A 46 16.45 22.20 -24.09
C ARG A 46 15.84 22.51 -25.45
N LYS A 47 16.32 21.90 -26.53
CA LYS A 47 15.79 22.09 -27.90
C LYS A 47 14.30 21.83 -27.99
N SER A 48 13.80 20.76 -27.34
CA SER A 48 12.37 20.46 -27.32
C SER A 48 11.55 21.57 -26.65
N PHE A 49 12.04 22.11 -25.53
CA PHE A 49 11.40 23.20 -24.82
C PHE A 49 11.45 24.54 -25.58
N GLU A 50 12.58 24.86 -26.21
CA GLU A 50 12.73 26.06 -27.06
C GLU A 50 11.79 25.99 -28.27
N ALA A 51 11.67 24.82 -28.90
CA ALA A 51 10.78 24.62 -30.05
C ALA A 51 9.30 24.85 -29.72
N VAL A 52 8.88 24.59 -28.47
CA VAL A 52 7.49 24.79 -28.03
C VAL A 52 7.25 26.18 -27.45
N SER A 53 8.21 26.72 -26.69
CA SER A 53 8.04 27.98 -25.96
C SER A 53 8.49 29.21 -26.73
N GLY A 54 9.39 29.07 -27.71
CA GLY A 54 10.04 30.17 -28.42
C GLY A 54 11.07 30.95 -27.59
N LEU A 55 11.35 30.53 -26.35
CA LEU A 55 12.34 31.15 -25.48
C LEU A 55 13.75 30.64 -25.79
N ASP A 56 14.78 31.49 -25.62
CA ASP A 56 16.17 31.02 -25.55
C ASP A 56 16.45 30.48 -24.14
N LEU A 57 16.59 29.15 -24.03
CA LEU A 57 16.76 28.46 -22.75
C LEU A 57 18.22 28.06 -22.50
N ARG A 58 19.16 28.41 -23.39
CA ARG A 58 20.59 28.14 -23.18
C ARG A 58 21.10 28.67 -21.84
N PRO A 59 20.86 29.94 -21.46
CA PRO A 59 21.37 30.46 -20.18
C PRO A 59 20.80 29.70 -18.97
N PHE A 60 19.53 29.30 -19.04
CA PHE A 60 18.86 28.54 -17.99
C PHE A 60 19.50 27.15 -17.80
N PHE A 61 19.67 26.41 -18.89
CA PHE A 61 20.27 25.07 -18.82
C PHE A 61 21.75 25.13 -18.43
N GLU A 62 22.50 26.13 -18.89
CA GLU A 62 23.89 26.30 -18.47
C GLU A 62 24.00 26.55 -16.96
N GLN A 63 23.21 27.49 -16.42
CA GLN A 63 23.19 27.79 -15.00
C GLN A 63 22.83 26.58 -14.13
N TRP A 64 21.85 25.77 -14.53
CA TRP A 64 21.34 24.72 -13.66
C TRP A 64 21.98 23.35 -13.87
N ILE A 65 22.48 23.07 -15.07
CA ILE A 65 23.14 21.78 -15.39
C ILE A 65 24.65 21.85 -15.26
N LYS A 66 25.30 22.90 -15.78
CA LYS A 66 26.77 22.97 -15.85
C LYS A 66 27.38 23.63 -14.62
N ASP A 67 26.73 24.66 -14.08
CA ASP A 67 27.33 25.45 -13.00
C ASP A 67 27.14 24.81 -11.61
N VAL A 68 28.14 25.04 -10.75
CA VAL A 68 28.18 24.57 -9.36
C VAL A 68 27.70 25.64 -8.38
N GLY A 69 27.26 25.19 -7.20
CA GLY A 69 26.79 26.06 -6.12
C GLY A 69 25.28 26.09 -5.97
N THR A 70 24.84 26.79 -4.95
CA THR A 70 23.43 26.92 -4.55
C THR A 70 23.20 28.37 -4.11
N PRO A 71 22.17 29.06 -4.64
CA PRO A 71 21.88 30.41 -4.19
C PRO A 71 21.35 30.39 -2.75
N GLU A 72 21.67 31.44 -2.00
CA GLU A 72 21.19 31.71 -0.65
C GLU A 72 20.54 33.08 -0.65
N LEU A 73 19.25 33.13 -0.31
CA LEU A 73 18.48 34.38 -0.32
C LEU A 73 18.29 34.93 1.09
N LYS A 74 18.20 36.26 1.18
CA LYS A 74 17.86 36.98 2.40
C LYS A 74 16.94 38.16 2.10
N LEU A 75 15.90 38.32 2.91
CA LEU A 75 15.06 39.50 2.99
C LEU A 75 15.67 40.47 3.99
N ASP A 76 16.48 41.40 3.48
CA ASP A 76 17.18 42.39 4.31
C ASP A 76 16.22 43.44 4.86
N HIS A 77 15.22 43.85 4.08
CA HIS A 77 14.24 44.86 4.46
C HIS A 77 12.87 44.54 3.88
N ALA A 78 11.82 44.82 4.65
CA ALA A 78 10.43 44.85 4.20
C ALA A 78 9.66 45.89 5.02
N ALA A 79 9.02 46.85 4.36
CA ALA A 79 8.22 47.88 5.00
C ALA A 79 6.93 48.13 4.21
N GLY A 80 5.80 48.17 4.93
CA GLY A 80 4.49 48.50 4.37
C GLY A 80 4.15 49.97 4.59
N HIS A 81 3.60 50.61 3.57
CA HIS A 81 3.17 52.01 3.56
C HIS A 81 1.74 52.12 3.06
N GLY A 82 0.81 51.41 3.73
CA GLY A 82 -0.57 51.24 3.24
C GLY A 82 -0.58 50.38 1.97
N GLY A 83 -1.08 50.92 0.86
CA GLY A 83 -1.17 50.25 -0.44
C GLY A 83 0.16 50.09 -1.19
N ARG A 84 1.30 50.17 -0.50
CA ARG A 84 2.63 49.97 -1.08
C ARG A 84 3.50 49.15 -0.13
N VAL A 85 4.36 48.31 -0.69
CA VAL A 85 5.41 47.61 0.07
C VAL A 85 6.77 47.79 -0.59
N ASP A 86 7.77 48.13 0.22
CA ASP A 86 9.16 48.26 -0.18
C ASP A 86 9.95 47.07 0.38
N ILE A 87 10.73 46.39 -0.46
CA ILE A 87 11.55 45.25 -0.06
C ILE A 87 12.97 45.33 -0.59
N THR A 88 13.90 44.76 0.18
CA THR A 88 15.29 44.53 -0.24
C THR A 88 15.59 43.03 -0.17
N LEU A 89 16.00 42.45 -1.29
CA LEU A 89 16.46 41.07 -1.39
C LEU A 89 17.93 41.00 -1.73
N SER A 90 18.65 40.08 -1.07
CA SER A 90 20.06 39.80 -1.38
C SER A 90 20.34 38.31 -1.58
N GLN A 91 21.27 38.03 -2.48
CA GLN A 91 22.01 36.77 -2.57
C GLN A 91 23.23 36.86 -1.65
N VAL A 92 23.35 35.95 -0.67
CA VAL A 92 24.35 36.04 0.41
C VAL A 92 25.46 34.99 0.32
N GLN A 93 25.39 34.08 -0.65
CA GLN A 93 26.45 33.10 -0.87
C GLN A 93 27.76 33.77 -1.32
N SER A 94 28.91 33.23 -0.92
CA SER A 94 30.24 33.75 -1.29
C SER A 94 30.68 33.39 -2.73
N GLY A 95 29.98 32.44 -3.36
CA GLY A 95 30.24 32.04 -4.74
C GLY A 95 29.62 32.99 -5.78
N ARG A 96 29.49 32.51 -7.01
CA ARG A 96 28.80 33.25 -8.08
C ARG A 96 27.36 33.59 -7.68
N LEU A 97 26.87 34.70 -8.24
CA LEU A 97 25.47 35.06 -8.19
C LEU A 97 24.71 34.31 -9.30
N PHE A 98 23.44 34.02 -9.03
CA PHE A 98 22.54 33.34 -9.95
C PHE A 98 21.55 34.35 -10.53
N THR A 99 21.16 34.14 -11.79
CA THR A 99 19.98 34.84 -12.32
C THR A 99 18.74 34.14 -11.80
N LEU A 100 17.92 34.83 -11.01
CA LEU A 100 16.75 34.28 -10.32
C LEU A 100 15.50 35.11 -10.60
N GLU A 101 14.38 34.44 -10.78
CA GLU A 101 13.05 35.06 -10.79
C GLU A 101 12.36 34.69 -9.48
N VAL A 102 12.46 35.56 -8.48
CA VAL A 102 12.08 35.25 -7.10
C VAL A 102 10.60 35.55 -6.86
N PRO A 103 9.75 34.54 -6.60
CA PRO A 103 8.37 34.79 -6.23
C PRO A 103 8.31 35.45 -4.84
N VAL A 104 7.56 36.53 -4.76
CA VAL A 104 7.30 37.30 -3.54
C VAL A 104 5.81 37.31 -3.31
N VAL A 105 5.36 36.70 -2.23
CA VAL A 105 3.94 36.60 -1.89
C VAL A 105 3.65 37.56 -0.74
N ILE A 106 2.62 38.40 -0.93
CA ILE A 106 2.29 39.50 -0.05
C ILE A 106 0.84 39.30 0.40
N ALA A 107 0.65 39.08 1.70
CA ALA A 107 -0.67 39.10 2.30
C ALA A 107 -1.09 40.54 2.57
N THR A 108 -2.30 40.89 2.19
CA THR A 108 -2.95 42.18 2.44
C THR A 108 -4.25 41.98 3.22
N ASP A 109 -4.83 43.07 3.72
CA ASP A 109 -6.16 43.07 4.31
C ASP A 109 -7.30 42.69 3.33
N LYS A 110 -7.03 42.66 2.02
CA LYS A 110 -7.99 42.28 0.97
C LYS A 110 -7.73 40.92 0.32
N GLY A 111 -6.63 40.26 0.64
CA GLY A 111 -6.25 38.98 0.03
C GLY A 111 -4.75 38.82 -0.17
N VAL A 112 -4.37 37.86 -1.00
CA VAL A 112 -2.97 37.51 -1.26
C VAL A 112 -2.58 37.93 -2.68
N GLU A 113 -1.50 38.67 -2.80
CA GLU A 113 -0.91 39.07 -4.08
C GLU A 113 0.44 38.37 -4.28
N THR A 114 0.75 37.96 -5.51
CA THR A 114 2.05 37.39 -5.88
C THR A 114 2.75 38.29 -6.89
N ARG A 115 4.01 38.61 -6.61
CA ARG A 115 4.91 39.40 -7.45
C ARG A 115 6.17 38.58 -7.75
N THR A 116 6.95 39.02 -8.73
CA THR A 116 8.23 38.41 -9.07
C THR A 116 9.33 39.46 -9.03
N VAL A 117 10.44 39.13 -8.38
CA VAL A 117 11.66 39.96 -8.35
C VAL A 117 12.73 39.29 -9.18
N SER A 118 13.11 39.94 -10.28
CA SER A 118 14.25 39.51 -11.08
C SER A 118 15.56 39.93 -10.41
N MET A 119 16.38 38.95 -10.03
CA MET A 119 17.72 39.16 -9.48
C MET A 119 18.76 38.75 -10.51
N PRO A 120 19.49 39.70 -11.13
CA PRO A 120 20.52 39.37 -12.12
C PRO A 120 21.78 38.82 -11.46
N SER A 121 22.60 38.09 -12.23
CA SER A 121 23.85 37.48 -11.74
C SER A 121 25.02 38.46 -11.57
N ASP A 122 24.82 39.75 -11.82
CA ASP A 122 25.84 40.80 -11.65
C ASP A 122 25.61 41.67 -10.40
N ARG A 123 24.50 41.45 -9.68
CA ARG A 123 24.11 42.26 -8.53
C ARG A 123 23.61 41.40 -7.38
N ALA A 124 24.30 41.46 -6.26
CA ALA A 124 23.95 40.67 -5.08
C ALA A 124 22.66 41.16 -4.41
N ARG A 125 22.35 42.46 -4.49
CA ARG A 125 21.24 43.12 -3.78
C ARG A 125 20.30 43.84 -4.74
N VAL A 126 19.00 43.66 -4.55
CA VAL A 126 17.94 44.29 -5.34
C VAL A 126 16.93 44.92 -4.40
N ASP A 127 16.64 46.20 -4.62
CA ASP A 127 15.59 46.95 -3.93
C ASP A 127 14.41 47.11 -4.91
N VAL A 128 13.19 46.78 -4.47
CA VAL A 128 11.97 46.95 -5.27
C VAL A 128 10.80 47.47 -4.42
N SER A 129 9.85 48.09 -5.10
CA SER A 129 8.60 48.57 -4.53
C SER A 129 7.43 48.03 -5.33
N PHE A 130 6.38 47.60 -4.63
CA PHE A 130 5.13 47.15 -5.26
C PHE A 130 3.95 47.96 -4.76
N ASP A 131 3.12 48.43 -5.69
CA ASP A 131 1.78 48.92 -5.38
C ASP A 131 0.84 47.71 -5.21
N LEU A 132 -0.08 47.84 -4.24
CA LEU A 132 -0.96 46.79 -3.74
C LEU A 132 -2.41 47.28 -3.68
N ASP A 133 -3.35 46.34 -3.82
CA ASP A 133 -4.79 46.64 -3.74
C ASP A 133 -5.27 46.87 -2.30
N GLY A 134 -4.47 46.45 -1.32
CA GLY A 134 -4.75 46.54 0.11
C GLY A 134 -3.51 46.87 0.95
N SER A 135 -3.71 47.03 2.26
CA SER A 135 -2.61 47.29 3.19
C SER A 135 -1.79 46.02 3.43
N ALA A 136 -0.49 46.08 3.18
CA ALA A 136 0.40 44.93 3.38
C ALA A 136 0.44 44.50 4.85
N GLN A 137 0.20 43.21 5.11
CA GLN A 137 0.22 42.60 6.44
C GLN A 137 1.44 41.70 6.65
N ARG A 138 1.89 41.00 5.60
CA ARG A 138 3.02 40.07 5.64
C ARG A 138 3.64 39.90 4.26
N VAL A 139 4.96 39.71 4.22
CA VAL A 139 5.73 39.38 3.00
C VAL A 139 6.47 38.06 3.21
N GLU A 140 6.35 37.15 2.25
CA GLU A 140 7.09 35.88 2.20
C GLU A 140 7.80 35.72 0.84
N ILE A 141 9.06 35.29 0.87
CA ILE A 141 9.90 35.08 -0.31
C ILE A 141 10.00 33.59 -0.59
N ASP A 142 9.58 33.19 -1.78
CA ASP A 142 9.53 31.80 -2.21
C ASP A 142 8.89 30.80 -1.21
N PRO A 143 7.68 31.10 -0.69
CA PRO A 143 7.04 30.28 0.34
C PRO A 143 6.52 28.93 -0.16
N GLN A 144 6.39 28.76 -1.48
CA GLN A 144 6.02 27.49 -2.11
C GLN A 144 7.25 26.70 -2.60
N PHE A 145 8.47 27.11 -2.21
CA PHE A 145 9.73 26.47 -2.58
C PHE A 145 9.86 26.20 -4.08
N GLN A 146 9.52 27.18 -4.92
CA GLN A 146 9.59 27.08 -6.37
C GLN A 146 11.02 27.20 -6.90
N LEU A 147 11.92 27.81 -6.11
CA LEU A 147 13.31 28.00 -6.50
C LEU A 147 14.24 26.95 -5.92
N TYR A 148 15.18 26.48 -6.74
CA TYR A 148 16.36 25.79 -6.21
C TYR A 148 17.22 26.80 -5.45
N ARG A 149 17.23 26.68 -4.13
CA ARG A 149 18.04 27.48 -3.21
C ARG A 149 18.36 26.67 -1.97
N ARG A 150 19.35 27.14 -1.21
CA ARG A 150 19.61 26.56 0.11
C ARG A 150 18.50 27.04 1.03
N LEU A 151 17.80 26.09 1.63
CA LEU A 151 16.78 26.39 2.62
C LEU A 151 17.46 26.77 3.92
N SER A 152 17.03 27.89 4.51
CA SER A 152 17.42 28.22 5.86
C SER A 152 16.75 27.24 6.83
N PRO A 153 17.42 26.83 7.91
CA PRO A 153 16.79 26.00 8.94
C PRO A 153 15.52 26.62 9.48
N PHE A 154 15.46 27.96 9.52
CA PHE A 154 14.33 28.74 10.00
C PHE A 154 13.05 28.57 9.17
N GLU A 155 13.17 28.07 7.94
CA GLU A 155 12.05 27.85 7.02
C GLU A 155 11.43 26.45 7.13
N ILE A 156 11.98 25.60 8.00
CA ILE A 156 11.48 24.25 8.24
C ILE A 156 11.14 24.14 9.73
N PRO A 157 9.97 23.63 10.12
CA PRO A 157 9.64 23.45 11.52
C PRO A 157 10.58 22.43 12.16
N PRO A 158 10.93 22.56 13.45
CA PRO A 158 11.68 21.52 14.15
C PRO A 158 10.79 20.28 14.26
N SER A 159 11.10 19.26 13.48
CA SER A 159 10.30 18.04 13.34
C SER A 159 11.03 16.81 13.87
N LEU A 160 10.27 15.78 14.22
CA LEU A 160 10.83 14.51 14.72
C LEU A 160 11.74 13.84 13.68
N SER A 161 11.40 13.92 12.39
CA SER A 161 12.20 13.37 11.29
C SER A 161 13.63 13.91 11.31
N LYS A 162 13.81 15.17 11.70
CA LYS A 162 15.13 15.80 11.79
C LYS A 162 16.00 15.16 12.87
N ALA A 163 15.41 14.80 14.01
CA ALA A 163 16.09 14.08 15.08
C ALA A 163 16.38 12.61 14.68
N PHE A 164 15.41 11.92 14.07
CA PHE A 164 15.59 10.53 13.64
C PHE A 164 16.63 10.37 12.53
N GLY A 165 16.69 11.33 11.59
CA GLY A 165 17.64 11.36 10.48
C GLY A 165 19.02 11.92 10.84
N ALA A 166 19.23 12.38 12.07
CA ALA A 166 20.53 12.89 12.50
C ALA A 166 21.55 11.76 12.60
N LYS A 167 22.79 12.06 12.20
CA LYS A 167 23.93 11.13 12.28
C LYS A 167 24.31 10.83 13.73
N ASN A 168 24.35 11.89 14.55
CA ASN A 168 24.68 11.84 15.97
C ASN A 168 23.47 12.30 16.77
N VAL A 169 23.04 11.47 17.71
CA VAL A 169 21.88 11.70 18.57
C VAL A 169 22.26 11.42 20.01
N LEU A 170 21.81 12.26 20.93
CA LEU A 170 21.93 12.03 22.36
C LEU A 170 20.55 11.89 22.99
N ILE A 171 20.30 10.79 23.68
CA ILE A 171 19.14 10.59 24.53
C ILE A 171 19.55 10.98 25.95
N VAL A 172 18.89 11.99 26.51
CA VAL A 172 19.08 12.44 27.88
C VAL A 172 17.89 11.97 28.70
N MET A 173 18.13 10.98 29.55
CA MET A 173 17.12 10.43 30.46
C MET A 173 17.08 11.23 31.76
N SER A 174 15.89 11.47 32.28
CA SER A 174 15.72 12.04 33.63
C SER A 174 16.07 10.98 34.67
N ALA A 175 16.96 11.30 35.61
CA ALA A 175 17.28 10.41 36.72
C ALA A 175 16.04 10.04 37.58
N GLU A 176 15.06 10.94 37.68
CA GLU A 176 13.83 10.76 38.46
C GLU A 176 12.81 9.81 37.80
N SER A 177 12.85 9.68 36.49
CA SER A 177 11.87 8.91 35.70
C SER A 177 12.50 7.91 34.73
N ALA A 178 13.76 7.55 34.97
CA ALA A 178 14.53 6.66 34.10
C ALA A 178 13.82 5.32 33.83
N SER A 179 13.12 4.76 34.83
CA SER A 179 12.39 3.50 34.70
C SER A 179 11.25 3.56 33.68
N ILE A 180 10.59 4.72 33.52
CA ILE A 180 9.48 4.90 32.58
C ILE A 180 9.98 4.85 31.14
N HIS A 181 11.12 5.51 30.84
CA HIS A 181 11.61 5.70 29.48
C HIS A 181 12.75 4.75 29.08
N ALA A 182 13.21 3.88 29.98
CA ALA A 182 14.32 2.95 29.70
C ALA A 182 14.04 2.04 28.49
N GLY A 183 12.81 1.51 28.39
CA GLY A 183 12.40 0.67 27.26
C GLY A 183 12.38 1.44 25.93
N LEU A 184 11.92 2.69 25.96
CA LEU A 184 11.93 3.60 24.80
C LEU A 184 13.37 3.90 24.34
N ALA A 185 14.26 4.28 25.26
CA ALA A 185 15.66 4.56 24.94
C ALA A 185 16.36 3.33 24.36
N LYS A 186 16.12 2.15 24.95
CA LYS A 186 16.67 0.88 24.48
C LYS A 186 16.19 0.53 23.07
N ALA A 187 14.90 0.74 22.77
CA ALA A 187 14.33 0.43 21.46
C ALA A 187 14.95 1.25 20.31
N TRP A 188 15.54 2.41 20.63
CA TRP A 188 16.18 3.30 19.65
C TRP A 188 17.70 3.32 19.72
N SER A 189 18.30 2.47 20.55
CA SER A 189 19.75 2.30 20.59
C SER A 189 20.26 1.74 19.26
N ARG A 190 21.18 2.47 18.63
CA ARG A 190 21.84 2.11 17.38
C ARG A 190 23.15 2.88 17.25
N ASP A 191 23.97 2.52 16.26
CA ASP A 191 25.17 3.29 15.93
C ASP A 191 24.82 4.77 15.69
N GLY A 192 25.56 5.65 16.36
CA GLY A 192 25.35 7.10 16.36
C GLY A 192 24.33 7.62 17.39
N VAL A 193 23.75 6.77 18.24
CA VAL A 193 22.86 7.17 19.34
C VAL A 193 23.52 6.87 20.69
N GLU A 194 23.75 7.91 21.48
CA GLU A 194 24.27 7.82 22.85
C GLU A 194 23.12 8.03 23.85
N THR A 195 23.18 7.38 25.02
CA THR A 195 22.21 7.60 26.10
C THR A 195 22.93 7.95 27.39
N VAL A 196 22.54 9.05 28.02
CA VAL A 196 23.09 9.54 29.28
C VAL A 196 21.98 9.96 30.24
N MET A 197 22.29 10.05 31.52
CA MET A 197 21.42 10.68 32.52
C MET A 197 21.62 12.20 32.50
N ASP A 198 20.56 12.95 32.76
CA ASP A 198 20.60 14.41 32.84
C ASP A 198 21.57 14.94 33.91
N SER A 199 21.80 14.19 34.98
CA SER A 199 22.79 14.46 36.02
C SER A 199 24.25 14.41 35.53
N GLN A 200 24.51 13.80 34.37
CA GLN A 200 25.85 13.70 33.77
C GLN A 200 26.19 14.89 32.87
N LEU A 201 25.24 15.82 32.66
CA LEU A 201 25.40 16.96 31.76
C LEU A 201 25.18 18.28 32.49
N ASP A 202 26.06 19.25 32.22
CA ASP A 202 25.85 20.63 32.63
C ASP A 202 25.01 21.41 31.61
N THR A 203 25.24 21.17 30.32
CA THR A 203 24.56 21.83 29.20
C THR A 203 24.24 20.83 28.07
N LEU A 204 23.28 21.18 27.22
CA LEU A 204 22.98 20.39 26.03
C LEU A 204 24.06 20.60 24.95
N PRO A 205 24.68 19.52 24.42
CA PRO A 205 25.75 19.63 23.44
C PRO A 205 25.23 20.07 22.06
N ALA A 206 25.83 21.11 21.50
CA ALA A 206 25.40 21.74 20.25
C ALA A 206 25.79 20.98 18.97
N ASP A 207 26.67 19.98 19.06
CA ASP A 207 27.18 19.20 17.92
C ASP A 207 26.21 18.10 17.43
N ARG A 208 25.07 17.92 18.09
CA ARG A 208 24.14 16.81 17.85
C ARG A 208 22.68 17.18 18.09
N SER A 209 21.76 16.31 17.64
CA SER A 209 20.35 16.41 18.03
C SER A 209 20.11 15.68 19.35
N VAL A 210 19.19 16.18 20.17
CA VAL A 210 19.00 15.69 21.55
C VAL A 210 17.55 15.28 21.77
N TRP A 211 17.34 14.11 22.38
CA TRP A 211 16.06 13.71 22.95
C TRP A 211 16.09 13.92 24.44
N VAL A 212 15.11 14.62 25.00
CA VAL A 212 14.98 14.90 26.43
C VAL A 212 13.80 14.10 26.95
N PHE A 213 14.08 13.07 27.74
CA PHE A 213 13.06 12.13 28.23
C PHE A 213 12.67 12.43 29.67
N GLY A 214 11.35 12.54 29.90
CA GLY A 214 10.73 12.73 31.20
C GLY A 214 10.43 14.20 31.53
N ALA A 215 9.31 14.43 32.24
CA ALA A 215 8.93 15.77 32.70
C ALA A 215 9.86 16.33 33.77
N GLY A 216 10.45 15.47 34.61
CA GLY A 216 11.45 15.83 35.63
C GLY A 216 12.88 15.91 35.08
N ASN A 217 13.08 16.06 33.78
CA ASN A 217 14.42 16.18 33.20
C ASN A 217 14.99 17.58 33.45
N LYS A 218 16.26 17.67 33.88
CA LYS A 218 16.98 18.94 34.11
C LYS A 218 16.88 19.93 32.92
N PHE A 219 16.74 19.43 31.70
CA PHE A 219 16.68 20.24 30.48
C PHE A 219 15.26 20.51 29.95
N ALA A 220 14.22 19.97 30.59
CA ALA A 220 12.83 20.26 30.22
C ALA A 220 12.50 21.77 30.27
N PRO A 221 12.99 22.57 31.25
CA PRO A 221 12.78 24.02 31.26
C PRO A 221 13.35 24.76 30.04
N ALA A 222 14.46 24.26 29.45
CA ALA A 222 15.03 24.85 28.24
C ALA A 222 14.09 24.64 27.03
N VAL A 223 13.45 23.47 26.95
CA VAL A 223 12.43 23.20 25.93
C VAL A 223 11.18 24.05 26.18
N ALA A 224 10.75 24.17 27.44
CA ALA A 224 9.63 25.03 27.85
C ALA A 224 9.83 26.51 27.48
N GLU A 225 11.06 27.02 27.62
CA GLU A 225 11.39 28.37 27.17
C GLU A 225 11.34 28.49 25.64
N ALA A 226 11.94 27.52 24.94
CA ALA A 226 12.01 27.55 23.48
C ALA A 226 10.61 27.47 22.81
N VAL A 227 9.65 26.73 23.38
CA VAL A 227 8.31 26.62 22.81
C VAL A 227 7.53 27.95 22.82
N LYS A 228 7.88 28.91 23.69
CA LYS A 228 7.23 30.23 23.75
C LYS A 228 7.37 31.00 22.44
N SER A 229 8.49 30.83 21.75
CA SER A 229 8.74 31.45 20.44
C SER A 229 7.73 31.02 19.37
N TYR A 230 7.04 29.88 19.58
CA TYR A 230 5.98 29.37 18.71
C TYR A 230 4.56 29.68 19.22
N GLY A 231 4.43 30.52 20.25
CA GLY A 231 3.14 30.81 20.89
C GLY A 231 2.60 29.64 21.74
N ALA A 232 3.46 28.70 22.12
CA ALA A 232 3.14 27.54 22.92
C ALA A 232 3.69 27.67 24.35
N SER A 233 3.23 26.81 25.26
CA SER A 233 3.79 26.69 26.62
C SER A 233 3.85 25.23 27.02
N LEU A 234 4.90 24.83 27.74
CA LEU A 234 5.11 23.47 28.20
C LEU A 234 5.55 23.52 29.66
N ASP A 235 4.97 22.68 30.50
CA ASP A 235 5.42 22.44 31.86
C ASP A 235 5.12 21.00 32.28
N ALA A 236 5.33 20.67 33.56
CA ALA A 236 5.09 19.33 34.08
C ALA A 236 3.60 18.92 34.08
N THR A 237 2.69 19.89 34.00
CA THR A 237 1.24 19.67 34.04
C THR A 237 0.61 19.56 32.66
N GLY A 238 1.26 20.06 31.60
CA GLY A 238 0.73 19.94 30.25
C GLY A 238 1.46 20.72 29.16
N LEU A 239 0.88 20.69 27.96
CA LEU A 239 1.32 21.39 26.77
C LEU A 239 0.18 22.27 26.23
N ARG A 240 0.44 23.56 26.02
CA ARG A 240 -0.39 24.46 25.21
C ARG A 240 0.12 24.46 23.78
N ALA A 241 -0.73 24.07 22.84
CA ALA A 241 -0.46 24.20 21.41
C ALA A 241 -1.68 24.81 20.71
N GLY A 242 -1.46 25.96 20.04
CA GLY A 242 -2.57 26.78 19.53
C GLY A 242 -3.48 27.24 20.67
N ASN A 243 -4.79 27.07 20.49
CA ASN A 243 -5.79 27.49 21.48
C ASN A 243 -6.11 26.42 22.54
N ALA A 244 -5.50 25.23 22.46
CA ALA A 244 -5.80 24.09 23.31
C ALA A 244 -4.72 23.86 24.38
N TRP A 245 -5.17 23.43 25.57
CA TRP A 245 -4.33 22.93 26.65
C TRP A 245 -4.51 21.41 26.76
N TYR A 246 -3.40 20.67 26.78
CA TYR A 246 -3.39 19.22 26.93
C TYR A 246 -2.75 18.86 28.25
N GLU A 247 -3.55 18.38 29.20
CA GLU A 247 -3.06 17.94 30.52
C GLU A 247 -2.23 16.66 30.40
N ALA A 248 -1.09 16.62 31.09
CA ALA A 248 -0.16 15.49 31.07
C ALA A 248 -0.73 14.22 31.75
N ALA A 249 -1.71 14.36 32.64
CA ALA A 249 -2.33 13.23 33.33
C ALA A 249 -2.97 12.27 32.32
N GLY A 250 -2.53 11.01 32.32
CA GLY A 250 -2.99 9.98 31.38
C GLY A 250 -2.55 10.18 29.93
N ARG A 251 -1.64 11.13 29.66
CA ARG A 251 -1.16 11.46 28.32
C ARG A 251 0.35 11.39 28.21
N SER A 252 0.81 11.16 27.00
CA SER A 252 2.19 11.35 26.60
C SER A 252 2.31 12.58 25.72
N LEU A 253 3.29 13.43 26.01
CA LEU A 253 3.51 14.72 25.35
C LEU A 253 4.84 14.70 24.62
N VAL A 254 4.83 15.16 23.37
CA VAL A 254 6.04 15.32 22.55
C VAL A 254 6.11 16.74 22.03
N ALA A 255 7.27 17.37 22.15
CA ALA A 255 7.51 18.71 21.62
C ALA A 255 8.95 18.83 21.11
N GLY A 256 9.09 19.16 19.83
CA GLY A 256 10.37 19.42 19.17
C GLY A 256 10.66 20.90 19.10
N VAL A 257 11.85 21.33 19.46
CA VAL A 257 12.32 22.71 19.34
C VAL A 257 13.67 22.76 18.63
N ARG A 258 14.08 23.94 18.19
CA ARG A 258 15.44 24.15 17.68
C ARG A 258 16.44 24.00 18.82
N HIS A 259 17.60 23.43 18.53
CA HIS A 259 18.64 23.37 19.54
C HIS A 259 19.19 24.79 19.80
N PRO A 260 19.24 25.24 21.07
CA PRO A 260 19.58 26.63 21.39
C PRO A 260 21.01 27.02 21.00
N GLY A 261 21.94 26.06 21.07
CA GLY A 261 23.33 26.25 20.63
C GLY A 261 23.60 25.92 19.15
N ASN A 262 22.62 25.39 18.40
CA ASN A 262 22.81 25.02 17.01
C ASN A 262 21.46 24.93 16.26
N LEU A 263 21.17 25.94 15.46
CA LEU A 263 19.89 26.07 14.76
C LEU A 263 19.68 25.00 13.67
N GLU A 264 20.75 24.32 13.25
CA GLU A 264 20.73 23.16 12.35
C GLU A 264 20.33 21.86 13.07
N SER A 265 20.32 21.83 14.40
CA SER A 265 19.93 20.67 15.22
C SER A 265 18.60 20.90 15.93
N VAL A 266 18.03 19.84 16.49
CA VAL A 266 16.77 19.88 17.24
C VAL A 266 16.91 19.26 18.62
N VAL A 267 16.05 19.70 19.54
CA VAL A 267 15.81 19.07 20.84
C VAL A 267 14.38 18.57 20.85
N ILE A 268 14.16 17.28 21.07
CA ILE A 268 12.83 16.69 21.15
C ILE A 268 12.55 16.24 22.58
N TYR A 269 11.62 16.92 23.24
CA TYR A 269 11.08 16.51 24.52
C TYR A 269 10.05 15.39 24.35
N VAL A 270 10.16 14.35 25.18
CA VAL A 270 9.19 13.25 25.27
C VAL A 270 8.89 12.96 26.73
N SER A 271 7.62 13.13 27.12
CA SER A 271 7.10 12.65 28.39
C SER A 271 6.04 11.59 28.15
N ALA A 272 6.05 10.55 28.96
CA ALA A 272 5.09 9.46 28.90
C ALA A 272 4.43 9.30 30.26
N SER A 273 3.14 8.97 30.29
CA SER A 273 2.37 8.82 31.52
C SER A 273 2.80 7.61 32.35
N ASN A 274 3.33 6.57 31.71
CA ASN A 274 3.84 5.34 32.33
C ASN A 274 4.71 4.55 31.33
N GLU A 275 5.32 3.47 31.80
CA GLU A 275 6.22 2.61 31.02
C GLU A 275 5.54 1.97 29.79
N ALA A 276 4.27 1.56 29.93
CA ALA A 276 3.52 0.96 28.82
C ALA A 276 3.32 1.96 27.67
N ALA A 277 2.93 3.20 28.00
CA ALA A 277 2.81 4.29 27.04
C ALA A 277 4.17 4.62 26.39
N ALA A 278 5.26 4.68 27.16
CA ALA A 278 6.61 4.92 26.63
C ALA A 278 7.03 3.85 25.62
N ASN A 279 6.76 2.57 25.92
CA ASN A 279 7.04 1.46 25.01
C ASN A 279 6.16 1.50 23.75
N ALA A 280 4.90 1.94 23.86
CA ALA A 280 4.03 2.13 22.70
C ALA A 280 4.53 3.25 21.78
N LEU A 281 5.07 4.35 22.34
CA LEU A 281 5.66 5.46 21.58
C LEU A 281 6.87 5.03 20.76
N ALA A 282 7.67 4.08 21.24
CA ALA A 282 8.86 3.60 20.53
C ALA A 282 8.55 3.09 19.12
N ARG A 283 7.40 2.42 18.97
CA ARG A 283 6.89 1.93 17.68
C ARG A 283 6.19 3.02 16.88
N LYS A 284 5.51 3.94 17.56
CA LYS A 284 4.63 4.93 16.91
C LYS A 284 5.39 6.13 16.37
N LEU A 285 6.25 6.76 17.17
CA LEU A 285 6.89 8.05 16.82
C LEU A 285 7.65 8.05 15.48
N PRO A 286 8.28 6.96 15.00
CA PRO A 286 8.85 6.91 13.66
C PRO A 286 7.85 7.21 12.52
N HIS A 287 6.55 6.95 12.74
CA HIS A 287 5.48 7.25 11.77
C HIS A 287 4.97 8.71 11.85
N TYR A 288 5.42 9.49 12.84
CA TYR A 288 4.97 10.87 13.08
C TYR A 288 6.07 11.90 12.79
N GLY A 289 7.06 11.54 11.97
CA GLY A 289 8.26 12.33 11.73
C GLY A 289 8.03 13.77 11.26
N LYS A 290 6.96 14.06 10.51
CA LYS A 290 6.68 15.41 9.99
C LYS A 290 6.28 16.43 11.07
N TYR A 291 5.75 15.97 12.21
CA TYR A 291 5.17 16.83 13.22
C TYR A 291 6.24 17.44 14.14
N SER A 292 5.93 18.61 14.69
CA SER A 292 6.72 19.27 15.73
C SER A 292 6.24 18.92 17.14
N TRP A 293 4.96 18.63 17.31
CA TRP A 293 4.39 18.25 18.60
C TRP A 293 3.29 17.22 18.44
N LEU A 294 3.14 16.39 19.47
CA LEU A 294 2.21 15.27 19.50
C LEU A 294 1.65 15.10 20.91
N VAL A 295 0.39 14.66 20.96
CA VAL A 295 -0.30 14.28 22.18
C VAL A 295 -0.89 12.89 21.96
N PHE A 296 -0.58 11.98 22.87
CA PHE A 296 -1.10 10.62 22.87
C PHE A 296 -1.84 10.33 24.18
N ALA A 297 -2.96 9.63 24.10
CA ALA A 297 -3.76 9.22 25.25
C ALA A 297 -3.54 7.74 25.61
N GLY A 298 -3.46 7.48 26.91
CA GLY A 298 -3.45 6.14 27.49
C GLY A 298 -2.23 5.28 27.18
N ASP A 299 -2.23 4.07 27.72
CA ASP A 299 -1.09 3.12 27.66
C ASP A 299 -0.78 2.64 26.25
N ALA A 300 -1.78 2.62 25.38
CA ALA A 300 -1.60 2.27 23.97
C ALA A 300 -0.98 3.42 23.16
N ALA A 301 -0.80 4.61 23.74
CA ALA A 301 -0.41 5.85 23.07
C ALA A 301 -1.27 6.11 21.82
N THR A 302 -2.58 6.19 21.98
CA THR A 302 -3.51 6.52 20.88
C THR A 302 -3.35 7.99 20.52
N SER A 303 -3.16 8.31 19.23
CA SER A 303 -2.96 9.70 18.80
C SER A 303 -4.22 10.52 19.08
N GLU A 304 -4.06 11.61 19.83
CA GLU A 304 -5.15 12.52 20.19
C GLU A 304 -5.02 13.84 19.43
N ALA A 305 -3.82 14.41 19.40
CA ALA A 305 -3.54 15.64 18.65
C ALA A 305 -2.11 15.64 18.09
N THR A 306 -1.93 16.31 16.96
CA THR A 306 -0.63 16.45 16.28
C THR A 306 -0.56 17.82 15.61
N GLY A 307 0.64 18.36 15.46
CA GLY A 307 0.81 19.58 14.69
C GLY A 307 2.26 19.97 14.44
N GLU A 308 2.41 21.00 13.62
CA GLU A 308 3.69 21.64 13.30
C GLU A 308 3.70 23.02 13.93
N TRP A 309 4.86 23.47 14.42
CA TRP A 309 4.96 24.84 14.90
C TRP A 309 4.85 25.83 13.73
N PRO A 310 4.20 26.98 13.93
CA PRO A 310 4.18 28.02 12.91
C PRO A 310 5.62 28.48 12.62
N ILE A 311 5.91 28.62 11.34
CA ILE A 311 7.13 29.28 10.88
C ILE A 311 6.88 30.79 10.99
N GLY A 312 7.48 31.43 11.99
CA GLY A 312 7.35 32.87 12.27
C GLY A 312 8.10 33.76 11.27
N ASP A 313 8.79 34.78 11.75
CA ASP A 313 9.74 35.54 10.93
C ASP A 313 10.94 34.66 10.59
N THR A 314 11.20 34.46 9.30
CA THR A 314 12.36 33.72 8.79
C THR A 314 13.30 34.69 8.09
N PRO A 315 14.52 34.30 7.69
CA PRO A 315 15.32 35.13 6.79
C PRO A 315 14.60 35.56 5.51
N LEU A 316 13.48 34.92 5.16
CA LEU A 316 12.68 35.14 3.96
C LEU A 316 11.20 35.47 4.24
N ALA A 317 10.82 35.75 5.49
CA ALA A 317 9.46 36.13 5.85
C ALA A 317 9.45 37.23 6.92
N ARG A 318 8.55 38.20 6.75
CA ARG A 318 8.38 39.33 7.67
C ARG A 318 6.89 39.65 7.87
N ASN A 319 6.46 39.69 9.12
CA ASN A 319 5.21 40.37 9.49
C ASN A 319 5.39 41.88 9.45
N LEU A 320 4.50 42.58 8.75
CA LEU A 320 4.46 44.05 8.68
C LEU A 320 3.44 44.65 9.67
N THR A 321 2.53 43.82 10.16
CA THR A 321 1.51 44.19 11.16
C THR A 321 1.37 43.07 12.21
N PRO A 322 0.88 43.37 13.43
CA PRO A 322 0.59 42.36 14.45
C PRO A 322 -0.41 41.28 14.00
N GLN A 323 -1.28 41.59 13.03
CA GLN A 323 -2.29 40.68 12.49
C GLN A 323 -1.78 39.80 11.35
N GLY A 324 -0.52 39.94 10.92
CA GLY A 324 0.07 39.14 9.85
C GLY A 324 0.11 37.64 10.21
N GLN A 325 -0.63 36.83 9.46
CA GLN A 325 -0.66 35.37 9.58
C GLN A 325 0.09 34.71 8.41
N PRO A 326 0.68 33.51 8.60
CA PRO A 326 1.28 32.73 7.52
C PRO A 326 0.31 32.50 6.36
N ILE A 327 0.84 32.55 5.14
CA ILE A 327 0.01 32.46 3.93
C ILE A 327 -0.36 30.99 3.68
N LYS A 328 -1.67 30.71 3.58
CA LYS A 328 -2.17 29.37 3.23
C LYS A 328 -2.35 29.24 1.72
N PHE A 329 -1.56 28.38 1.09
CA PHE A 329 -1.62 28.14 -0.35
C PHE A 329 -2.60 27.02 -0.71
N THR A 330 -3.19 27.14 -1.90
CA THR A 330 -3.87 26.00 -2.53
C THR A 330 -2.82 25.04 -3.09
N PRO A 331 -2.90 23.73 -2.82
CA PRO A 331 -1.97 22.75 -3.40
C PRO A 331 -1.98 22.82 -4.93
N ARG A 332 -0.79 22.77 -5.55
CA ARG A 332 -0.66 22.74 -7.01
C ARG A 332 -1.19 21.41 -7.54
N LYS A 333 -2.02 21.44 -8.59
CA LYS A 333 -2.51 20.23 -9.26
C LYS A 333 -1.36 19.51 -9.98
N ALA A 334 -1.41 18.17 -9.97
CA ALA A 334 -0.49 17.34 -10.73
C ALA A 334 -0.63 17.62 -12.25
N LEU A 335 0.49 17.64 -12.98
CA LEU A 335 0.48 17.86 -14.45
C LEU A 335 -0.13 16.69 -15.22
N ALA A 336 0.01 15.50 -14.66
CA ALA A 336 -0.55 14.27 -15.17
C ALA A 336 -0.96 13.44 -13.97
N GLU A 337 -2.18 12.91 -14.04
CA GLU A 337 -2.59 11.81 -13.19
C GLU A 337 -2.41 10.54 -13.99
N VAL A 338 -1.86 9.50 -13.36
CA VAL A 338 -1.90 8.17 -13.96
C VAL A 338 -3.38 7.81 -14.07
N ARG A 339 -3.92 7.85 -15.28
CA ARG A 339 -5.29 7.39 -15.50
C ARG A 339 -5.33 5.94 -15.02
N PRO A 340 -6.24 5.57 -14.11
CA PRO A 340 -6.38 4.19 -13.71
C PRO A 340 -6.58 3.37 -14.98
N GLN A 341 -5.68 2.42 -15.26
CA GLN A 341 -5.85 1.53 -16.41
C GLN A 341 -7.13 0.70 -16.26
N PHE A 342 -7.52 0.46 -15.02
CA PHE A 342 -8.68 -0.35 -14.61
C PHE A 342 -9.82 0.56 -14.15
N ASN A 343 -11.04 0.24 -14.57
CA ASN A 343 -12.25 0.95 -14.19
C ASN A 343 -12.81 0.37 -12.88
N ILE A 344 -12.52 1.09 -11.78
CA ILE A 344 -13.00 0.76 -10.43
C ILE A 344 -14.53 0.62 -10.37
N GLU A 345 -15.27 1.53 -10.99
CA GLU A 345 -16.74 1.51 -10.95
C GLU A 345 -17.33 0.32 -11.70
N ARG A 346 -16.66 -0.16 -12.75
CA ARG A 346 -17.09 -1.37 -13.47
C ARG A 346 -16.88 -2.62 -12.62
N MET A 347 -15.70 -2.79 -12.04
CA MET A 347 -15.44 -3.91 -11.13
C MET A 347 -16.40 -3.88 -9.94
N LYS A 348 -16.67 -2.70 -9.39
CA LYS A 348 -17.65 -2.51 -8.32
C LYS A 348 -19.06 -2.96 -8.74
N ALA A 349 -19.54 -2.50 -9.90
CA ALA A 349 -20.84 -2.91 -10.41
C ALA A 349 -20.94 -4.43 -10.65
N ASP A 350 -19.85 -5.05 -11.12
CA ASP A 350 -19.79 -6.50 -11.34
C ASP A 350 -19.87 -7.26 -10.00
N VAL A 351 -19.12 -6.83 -8.97
CA VAL A 351 -19.20 -7.41 -7.62
C VAL A 351 -20.59 -7.22 -7.01
N GLU A 352 -21.12 -5.99 -7.02
CA GLU A 352 -22.43 -5.67 -6.44
C GLU A 352 -23.54 -6.51 -7.07
N TRP A 353 -23.47 -6.74 -8.39
CA TRP A 353 -24.43 -7.60 -9.08
C TRP A 353 -24.27 -9.08 -8.69
N LEU A 354 -23.04 -9.60 -8.73
CA LEU A 354 -22.75 -11.01 -8.45
C LEU A 354 -23.06 -11.38 -6.99
N ALA A 355 -22.76 -10.49 -6.06
CA ALA A 355 -22.98 -10.68 -4.62
C ALA A 355 -24.33 -10.13 -4.14
N SER A 356 -25.22 -9.73 -5.05
CA SER A 356 -26.55 -9.27 -4.67
C SER A 356 -27.38 -10.42 -4.06
N PRO A 357 -28.27 -10.15 -3.08
CA PRO A 357 -29.15 -11.16 -2.50
C PRO A 357 -29.98 -11.93 -3.52
N GLU A 358 -30.34 -11.29 -4.63
CA GLU A 358 -31.07 -11.87 -5.76
C GLU A 358 -30.28 -12.96 -6.49
N ARG A 359 -28.97 -13.09 -6.24
CA ARG A 359 -28.12 -14.20 -6.73
C ARG A 359 -28.04 -15.36 -5.75
N GLU A 360 -28.83 -15.37 -4.67
CA GLU A 360 -29.00 -16.53 -3.80
C GLU A 360 -27.64 -17.10 -3.31
N GLY A 361 -26.63 -16.24 -3.16
CA GLY A 361 -25.27 -16.60 -2.77
C GLY A 361 -24.55 -17.53 -3.74
N ARG A 362 -25.04 -17.64 -4.99
CA ARG A 362 -24.51 -18.46 -6.08
C ARG A 362 -24.28 -19.92 -5.64
N GLY A 363 -25.17 -20.42 -4.77
CA GLY A 363 -25.12 -21.78 -4.27
C GLY A 363 -25.35 -22.84 -5.35
N ALA A 364 -24.82 -24.03 -5.14
CA ALA A 364 -25.07 -25.19 -6.00
C ALA A 364 -26.58 -25.39 -6.23
N GLY A 365 -26.99 -25.52 -7.50
CA GLY A 365 -28.40 -25.71 -7.89
C GLY A 365 -29.30 -24.47 -7.78
N SER A 366 -28.77 -23.31 -7.35
CA SER A 366 -29.55 -22.07 -7.26
C SER A 366 -29.78 -21.43 -8.63
N ARG A 367 -30.85 -20.63 -8.76
CA ARG A 367 -31.06 -19.79 -9.95
C ARG A 367 -30.00 -18.71 -10.05
N GLY A 368 -29.49 -18.27 -8.91
CA GLY A 368 -28.40 -17.32 -8.80
C GLY A 368 -27.09 -17.80 -9.43
N LEU A 369 -26.73 -19.07 -9.27
CA LEU A 369 -25.58 -19.68 -9.94
C LEU A 369 -25.75 -19.65 -11.47
N ASP A 370 -26.92 -20.07 -11.97
CA ASP A 370 -27.21 -20.02 -13.41
C ASP A 370 -27.20 -18.60 -13.96
N ALA A 371 -27.75 -17.64 -13.21
CA ALA A 371 -27.75 -16.25 -13.60
C ALA A 371 -26.33 -15.66 -13.63
N ALA A 372 -25.48 -16.02 -12.67
CA ALA A 372 -24.08 -15.62 -12.67
C ALA A 372 -23.32 -16.16 -13.88
N ALA A 373 -23.55 -17.42 -14.25
CA ALA A 373 -22.96 -17.99 -15.46
C ALA A 373 -23.38 -17.24 -16.74
N ASN A 374 -24.68 -16.91 -16.85
CA ASN A 374 -25.20 -16.15 -17.99
C ASN A 374 -24.63 -14.73 -18.02
N PHE A 375 -24.54 -14.06 -16.88
CA PHE A 375 -23.92 -12.73 -16.77
C PHE A 375 -22.47 -12.73 -17.25
N ILE A 376 -21.67 -13.71 -16.85
CA ILE A 376 -20.27 -13.83 -17.28
C ILE A 376 -20.20 -14.11 -18.80
N ALA A 377 -21.08 -14.96 -19.32
CA ALA A 377 -21.17 -15.25 -20.75
C ALA A 377 -21.54 -13.99 -21.57
N ASP A 378 -22.51 -13.20 -21.10
CA ASP A 378 -22.90 -11.93 -21.72
C ASP A 378 -21.73 -10.93 -21.72
N ARG A 379 -20.94 -10.90 -20.64
CA ARG A 379 -19.71 -10.09 -20.58
C ARG A 379 -18.67 -10.56 -21.59
N PHE A 380 -18.43 -11.88 -21.70
CA PHE A 380 -17.51 -12.43 -22.69
C PHE A 380 -17.97 -12.13 -24.13
N GLU A 381 -19.28 -12.19 -24.41
CA GLU A 381 -19.84 -11.79 -25.69
C GLU A 381 -19.63 -10.30 -25.98
N LEU A 382 -19.92 -9.42 -25.01
CA LEU A 382 -19.72 -7.97 -25.14
C LEU A 382 -18.26 -7.62 -25.44
N LEU A 383 -17.32 -8.41 -24.91
CA LEU A 383 -15.88 -8.27 -25.13
C LEU A 383 -15.39 -8.87 -26.46
N GLY A 384 -16.26 -9.58 -27.19
CA GLY A 384 -15.91 -10.25 -28.44
C GLY A 384 -15.02 -11.48 -28.25
N LEU A 385 -15.02 -12.10 -27.06
CA LEU A 385 -14.31 -13.36 -26.84
C LEU A 385 -14.97 -14.50 -27.61
N LEU A 386 -14.17 -15.43 -28.11
CA LEU A 386 -14.66 -16.62 -28.80
C LEU A 386 -15.05 -17.72 -27.81
N PRO A 387 -16.01 -18.60 -28.13
CA PRO A 387 -16.26 -19.80 -27.34
C PRO A 387 -15.08 -20.77 -27.41
N LEU A 388 -14.90 -21.61 -26.38
CA LEU A 388 -13.85 -22.64 -26.37
C LEU A 388 -13.98 -23.62 -27.54
N THR A 389 -15.20 -24.10 -27.81
CA THR A 389 -15.48 -25.02 -28.91
C THR A 389 -15.64 -24.23 -30.21
N PRO A 390 -14.78 -24.42 -31.23
CA PRO A 390 -14.89 -23.72 -32.50
C PRO A 390 -16.26 -23.93 -33.16
N GLY A 391 -16.89 -22.85 -33.60
CA GLY A 391 -18.19 -22.88 -34.26
C GLY A 391 -19.40 -23.01 -33.33
N ALA A 392 -19.21 -23.06 -32.00
CA ALA A 392 -20.32 -22.99 -31.07
C ALA A 392 -21.09 -21.67 -31.24
N SER A 393 -22.42 -21.76 -31.24
CA SER A 393 -23.34 -20.63 -31.43
C SER A 393 -24.55 -20.76 -30.52
N GLY A 394 -25.37 -19.70 -30.43
CA GLY A 394 -26.49 -19.65 -29.49
C GLY A 394 -26.08 -19.29 -28.06
N GLN A 395 -27.06 -19.38 -27.14
CA GLN A 395 -26.91 -18.93 -25.75
C GLN A 395 -25.90 -19.76 -24.95
N ASP A 396 -25.72 -21.04 -25.29
CA ASP A 396 -24.85 -21.95 -24.55
C ASP A 396 -23.40 -21.99 -25.04
N ARG A 397 -23.02 -21.13 -26.00
CA ARG A 397 -21.73 -21.25 -26.70
C ARG A 397 -20.50 -21.14 -25.79
N TYR A 398 -20.61 -20.47 -24.64
CA TYR A 398 -19.53 -20.33 -23.67
C TYR A 398 -19.53 -21.40 -22.57
N PHE A 399 -20.54 -22.27 -22.53
CA PHE A 399 -20.72 -23.19 -21.40
C PHE A 399 -20.05 -24.53 -21.65
N GLN A 400 -19.25 -24.97 -20.67
CA GLN A 400 -18.80 -26.34 -20.54
C GLN A 400 -19.61 -27.00 -19.42
N GLN A 401 -20.62 -27.78 -19.80
CA GLN A 401 -21.58 -28.39 -18.88
C GLN A 401 -21.04 -29.65 -18.21
N PHE A 402 -21.38 -29.84 -16.94
CA PHE A 402 -21.09 -31.03 -16.17
C PHE A 402 -22.14 -31.24 -15.06
N THR A 403 -21.99 -32.31 -14.29
CA THR A 403 -22.85 -32.62 -13.15
C THR A 403 -22.04 -32.58 -11.86
N MET A 404 -22.55 -31.91 -10.84
CA MET A 404 -22.04 -31.92 -9.47
C MET A 404 -23.02 -32.60 -8.53
N THR A 405 -22.56 -33.03 -7.35
CA THR A 405 -23.41 -33.61 -6.32
C THR A 405 -23.84 -32.51 -5.34
N GLY A 406 -25.14 -32.35 -5.13
CA GLY A 406 -25.71 -31.36 -4.21
C GLY A 406 -25.78 -31.81 -2.74
N GLU A 407 -26.44 -30.99 -1.91
CA GLU A 407 -26.47 -31.19 -0.44
C GLU A 407 -27.07 -32.52 -0.01
N THR A 408 -28.10 -33.00 -0.71
CA THR A 408 -28.78 -34.28 -0.39
C THR A 408 -28.22 -35.47 -1.16
N GLY A 409 -27.13 -35.27 -1.89
CA GLY A 409 -26.52 -36.30 -2.76
C GLY A 409 -27.13 -36.36 -4.16
N GLU A 410 -28.03 -35.43 -4.50
CA GLU A 410 -28.68 -35.35 -5.80
C GLU A 410 -27.73 -34.84 -6.89
N PRO A 411 -27.88 -35.30 -8.15
CA PRO A 411 -27.14 -34.74 -9.27
C PRO A 411 -27.70 -33.36 -9.64
N LEU A 412 -26.84 -32.35 -9.64
CA LEU A 412 -27.15 -30.97 -10.04
C LEU A 412 -26.40 -30.60 -11.32
N PRO A 413 -27.06 -29.97 -12.31
CA PRO A 413 -26.37 -29.43 -13.48
C PRO A 413 -25.47 -28.26 -13.08
N ALA A 414 -24.32 -28.18 -13.72
CA ALA A 414 -23.34 -27.12 -13.52
C ALA A 414 -22.66 -26.76 -14.84
N LYS A 415 -22.07 -25.57 -14.93
CA LYS A 415 -21.39 -25.10 -16.13
C LYS A 415 -20.18 -24.25 -15.79
N ASN A 416 -19.04 -24.54 -16.39
CA ASN A 416 -17.97 -23.56 -16.47
C ASN A 416 -18.31 -22.57 -17.59
N VAL A 417 -17.87 -21.31 -17.46
CA VAL A 417 -18.01 -20.29 -18.51
C VAL A 417 -16.63 -19.98 -19.06
N ILE A 418 -16.41 -20.24 -20.36
CA ILE A 418 -15.06 -20.20 -20.96
C ILE A 418 -15.06 -19.31 -22.19
N GLY A 419 -14.35 -18.19 -22.11
CA GLY A 419 -14.11 -17.24 -23.20
C GLY A 419 -12.65 -17.27 -23.66
N VAL A 420 -12.42 -17.25 -24.96
CA VAL A 420 -11.10 -17.31 -25.58
C VAL A 420 -10.80 -15.99 -26.29
N LEU A 421 -9.71 -15.33 -25.91
CA LEU A 421 -9.11 -14.24 -26.66
C LEU A 421 -8.00 -14.82 -27.55
N PRO A 422 -8.15 -14.84 -28.89
CA PRO A 422 -7.15 -15.40 -29.79
C PRO A 422 -5.83 -14.62 -29.75
N GLY A 423 -4.72 -15.35 -29.71
CA GLY A 423 -3.37 -14.78 -29.83
C GLY A 423 -3.06 -14.30 -31.25
N ALA A 424 -2.30 -13.22 -31.37
CA ALA A 424 -1.88 -12.67 -32.65
C ALA A 424 -0.69 -13.40 -33.30
N ASN A 425 0.06 -14.20 -32.52
CA ASN A 425 1.28 -14.87 -32.98
C ASN A 425 1.00 -16.33 -33.41
N PRO A 426 1.11 -16.67 -34.70
CA PRO A 426 0.86 -18.04 -35.19
C PRO A 426 1.78 -19.11 -34.59
N ALA A 427 2.97 -18.73 -34.10
CA ALA A 427 3.90 -19.66 -33.44
C ALA A 427 3.35 -20.22 -32.12
N PHE A 428 2.38 -19.54 -31.51
CA PHE A 428 1.71 -19.98 -30.28
C PHE A 428 0.35 -20.66 -30.53
N LYS A 429 0.08 -21.10 -31.77
CA LYS A 429 -1.15 -21.83 -32.09
C LYS A 429 -1.29 -23.08 -31.22
N GLY A 430 -2.48 -23.28 -30.65
CA GLY A 430 -2.77 -24.40 -29.73
C GLY A 430 -2.20 -24.20 -28.32
N GLN A 431 -1.61 -23.03 -28.03
CA GLN A 431 -1.12 -22.69 -26.71
C GLN A 431 -1.92 -21.53 -26.10
N ALA A 432 -2.11 -21.56 -24.78
CA ALA A 432 -2.87 -20.54 -24.06
C ALA A 432 -2.30 -20.23 -22.67
N LEU A 433 -2.43 -18.97 -22.27
CA LEU A 433 -2.41 -18.56 -20.86
C LEU A 433 -3.83 -18.69 -20.31
N ILE A 434 -4.00 -19.29 -19.12
CA ILE A 434 -5.30 -19.37 -18.46
C ILE A 434 -5.38 -18.30 -17.37
N ILE A 435 -6.46 -17.52 -17.39
CA ILE A 435 -6.86 -16.63 -16.29
C ILE A 435 -8.16 -17.22 -15.74
N SER A 436 -8.19 -17.54 -14.45
CA SER A 436 -9.35 -18.19 -13.84
C SER A 436 -9.84 -17.52 -12.57
N ALA A 437 -11.11 -17.72 -12.27
CA ALA A 437 -11.75 -17.43 -10.99
C ALA A 437 -12.97 -18.35 -10.86
N HIS A 438 -13.32 -18.82 -9.65
CA HIS A 438 -14.62 -19.46 -9.48
C HIS A 438 -15.72 -18.41 -9.30
N TYR A 439 -16.94 -18.76 -9.69
CA TYR A 439 -18.09 -17.87 -9.60
C TYR A 439 -19.21 -18.43 -8.70
N ASP A 440 -19.13 -19.67 -8.24
CA ASP A 440 -19.99 -20.19 -7.19
C ASP A 440 -19.60 -19.65 -5.82
N HIS A 441 -20.51 -19.77 -4.85
CA HIS A 441 -20.25 -19.59 -3.43
C HIS A 441 -21.25 -20.44 -2.63
N LEU A 442 -21.31 -20.27 -1.31
CA LEU A 442 -22.02 -21.18 -0.40
C LEU A 442 -23.55 -21.13 -0.44
N GLY A 443 -24.16 -20.17 -1.15
CA GLY A 443 -25.61 -20.00 -1.17
C GLY A 443 -26.21 -19.77 0.22
N PHE A 444 -26.95 -20.76 0.74
CA PHE A 444 -27.50 -20.76 2.09
C PHE A 444 -26.65 -21.57 3.09
N GLY A 445 -25.39 -21.82 2.75
CA GLY A 445 -24.37 -22.37 3.63
C GLY A 445 -23.92 -23.80 3.34
N TRP A 446 -24.05 -24.26 2.09
CA TRP A 446 -23.49 -25.54 1.64
C TRP A 446 -22.29 -25.30 0.73
N PRO A 447 -21.22 -26.11 0.78
CA PRO A 447 -21.04 -27.32 1.59
C PRO A 447 -20.47 -27.10 3.00
N ASP A 448 -20.00 -25.89 3.30
CA ASP A 448 -19.09 -25.68 4.43
C ASP A 448 -19.34 -24.37 5.19
N ALA A 449 -20.61 -23.99 5.40
CA ALA A 449 -20.91 -22.88 6.31
C ALA A 449 -20.62 -23.23 7.77
N ARG A 450 -20.27 -22.18 8.51
CA ARG A 450 -19.99 -22.29 9.94
C ARG A 450 -21.26 -22.54 10.76
N ALA A 451 -21.13 -23.25 11.87
CA ALA A 451 -22.20 -23.46 12.85
C ALA A 451 -22.85 -22.12 13.24
N GLY A 452 -24.18 -22.05 13.18
CA GLY A 452 -24.97 -20.84 13.44
C GLY A 452 -25.21 -19.94 12.22
N THR A 453 -24.50 -20.15 11.10
CA THR A 453 -24.74 -19.43 9.83
C THR A 453 -25.44 -20.26 8.77
N LYS A 454 -25.59 -21.58 8.97
CA LYS A 454 -26.36 -22.45 8.08
C LYS A 454 -27.80 -21.95 7.91
N GLY A 455 -28.27 -21.90 6.68
CA GLY A 455 -29.58 -21.36 6.29
C GLY A 455 -29.59 -19.84 6.06
N GLN A 456 -28.52 -19.13 6.40
CA GLN A 456 -28.37 -17.71 6.07
C GLN A 456 -27.76 -17.53 4.69
N LEU A 457 -28.12 -16.46 4.00
CA LEU A 457 -27.53 -16.09 2.72
C LEU A 457 -26.03 -15.74 2.88
N HIS A 458 -25.18 -16.34 2.07
CA HIS A 458 -23.76 -16.06 1.94
C HIS A 458 -23.52 -15.34 0.60
N PRO A 459 -23.31 -14.01 0.59
CA PRO A 459 -23.24 -13.27 -0.66
C PRO A 459 -21.97 -13.53 -1.48
N GLY A 460 -20.84 -13.81 -0.82
CA GLY A 460 -19.57 -14.14 -1.48
C GLY A 460 -19.00 -12.98 -2.31
N ALA A 461 -18.90 -11.80 -1.70
CA ALA A 461 -18.41 -10.62 -2.38
C ALA A 461 -16.89 -10.66 -2.61
N ASP A 462 -16.12 -10.94 -1.57
CA ASP A 462 -14.68 -11.15 -1.71
C ASP A 462 -14.41 -12.55 -2.27
N ASP A 463 -15.19 -13.54 -1.82
CA ASP A 463 -15.09 -14.95 -2.18
C ASP A 463 -16.31 -15.43 -3.00
N ASN A 464 -16.27 -15.39 -4.33
CA ASN A 464 -15.19 -14.88 -5.17
C ASN A 464 -15.69 -13.98 -6.31
N ALA A 465 -16.72 -13.16 -6.02
CA ALA A 465 -17.15 -12.13 -6.97
C ALA A 465 -16.02 -11.15 -7.30
N SER A 466 -15.12 -10.88 -6.34
CA SER A 466 -13.93 -10.02 -6.55
C SER A 466 -12.99 -10.56 -7.63
N GLY A 467 -12.68 -11.87 -7.64
CA GLY A 467 -11.84 -12.51 -8.64
C GLY A 467 -12.47 -12.49 -10.02
N VAL A 468 -13.77 -12.77 -10.11
CA VAL A 468 -14.54 -12.68 -11.36
C VAL A 468 -14.49 -11.25 -11.92
N ALA A 469 -14.72 -10.23 -11.09
CA ALA A 469 -14.69 -8.84 -11.52
C ALA A 469 -13.31 -8.41 -12.05
N VAL A 470 -12.21 -8.81 -11.37
CA VAL A 470 -10.84 -8.53 -11.83
C VAL A 470 -10.53 -9.28 -13.14
N MET A 471 -10.99 -10.52 -13.29
CA MET A 471 -10.85 -11.30 -14.53
C MET A 471 -11.54 -10.61 -15.72
N LEU A 472 -12.79 -10.18 -15.53
CA LEU A 472 -13.58 -9.48 -16.56
C LEU A 472 -12.94 -8.14 -16.95
N GLU A 473 -12.41 -7.41 -15.97
CA GLU A 473 -11.69 -6.17 -16.19
C GLU A 473 -10.40 -6.38 -17.00
N LEU A 474 -9.61 -7.41 -16.68
CA LEU A 474 -8.44 -7.77 -17.47
C LEU A 474 -8.83 -8.15 -18.91
N ALA A 475 -9.88 -8.96 -19.07
CA ALA A 475 -10.38 -9.35 -20.40
C ALA A 475 -10.73 -8.12 -21.26
N TRP A 476 -11.34 -7.09 -20.67
CA TRP A 476 -11.64 -5.84 -21.36
C TRP A 476 -10.39 -5.10 -21.86
N LEU A 477 -9.31 -5.11 -21.09
CA LEU A 477 -8.04 -4.48 -21.49
C LEU A 477 -7.31 -5.30 -22.55
N MET A 478 -7.21 -6.62 -22.35
CA MET A 478 -6.47 -7.50 -23.26
C MET A 478 -7.16 -7.62 -24.63
N ALA A 479 -8.49 -7.59 -24.68
CA ALA A 479 -9.24 -7.58 -25.94
C ALA A 479 -8.83 -6.41 -26.86
N LYS A 480 -8.41 -5.28 -26.27
CA LYS A 480 -7.88 -4.13 -27.01
C LYS A 480 -6.40 -4.27 -27.35
N ALA A 481 -5.61 -4.86 -26.45
CA ALA A 481 -4.16 -5.00 -26.60
C ALA A 481 -3.74 -6.07 -27.63
N ARG A 482 -4.58 -7.09 -27.86
CA ARG A 482 -4.32 -8.23 -28.77
C ARG A 482 -3.02 -8.99 -28.38
N PRO A 483 -3.06 -9.83 -27.34
CA PRO A 483 -1.87 -10.54 -26.86
C PRO A 483 -1.26 -11.47 -27.92
N GLU A 484 0.03 -11.78 -27.81
CA GLU A 484 0.70 -12.68 -28.75
C GLU A 484 0.18 -14.12 -28.67
N ARG A 485 0.01 -14.64 -27.45
CA ARG A 485 -0.56 -15.96 -27.17
C ARG A 485 -2.05 -15.85 -26.86
N SER A 486 -2.80 -16.91 -27.14
CA SER A 486 -4.21 -16.94 -26.76
C SER A 486 -4.35 -16.87 -25.25
N VAL A 487 -5.39 -16.19 -24.79
CA VAL A 487 -5.75 -16.11 -23.37
C VAL A 487 -7.12 -16.73 -23.18
N VAL A 488 -7.22 -17.73 -22.33
CA VAL A 488 -8.48 -18.37 -21.96
C VAL A 488 -8.91 -17.81 -20.60
N PHE A 489 -10.06 -17.15 -20.59
CA PHE A 489 -10.73 -16.69 -19.38
C PHE A 489 -11.74 -17.76 -18.96
N ALA A 490 -11.54 -18.35 -17.78
CA ALA A 490 -12.35 -19.47 -17.30
C ALA A 490 -12.99 -19.15 -15.95
N ALA A 491 -14.32 -19.03 -15.92
CA ALA A 491 -15.10 -18.97 -14.69
C ALA A 491 -15.56 -20.38 -14.29
N PHE A 492 -15.10 -20.88 -13.15
CA PHE A 492 -15.41 -22.24 -12.69
C PHE A 492 -16.59 -22.28 -11.72
N ALA A 493 -17.39 -23.36 -11.81
CA ALA A 493 -18.44 -23.68 -10.85
C ALA A 493 -18.02 -24.84 -9.95
N GLY A 494 -18.56 -24.91 -8.74
CA GLY A 494 -18.34 -26.01 -7.80
C GLY A 494 -16.93 -26.05 -7.23
N GLU A 495 -16.28 -24.90 -7.10
CA GLU A 495 -15.00 -24.77 -6.39
C GLU A 495 -15.20 -25.17 -4.93
N GLU A 496 -16.22 -24.59 -4.30
CA GLU A 496 -16.56 -24.77 -2.89
C GLU A 496 -16.88 -26.24 -2.57
N ALA A 497 -17.39 -26.95 -3.57
CA ALA A 497 -17.73 -28.37 -3.53
C ALA A 497 -16.55 -29.31 -3.84
N GLY A 498 -15.32 -28.78 -3.93
CA GLY A 498 -14.10 -29.56 -4.14
C GLY A 498 -13.52 -29.46 -5.55
N LEU A 499 -13.45 -28.26 -6.11
CA LEU A 499 -12.79 -27.94 -7.39
C LEU A 499 -13.43 -28.67 -8.58
N LEU A 500 -14.74 -28.89 -8.57
CA LEU A 500 -15.42 -29.76 -9.53
C LEU A 500 -15.33 -29.22 -10.96
N GLY A 501 -15.49 -27.91 -11.14
CA GLY A 501 -15.40 -27.20 -12.41
C GLY A 501 -14.01 -27.24 -13.03
N SER A 502 -12.98 -26.81 -12.30
CA SER A 502 -11.59 -26.84 -12.79
C SER A 502 -11.11 -28.26 -13.06
N ARG A 503 -11.47 -29.25 -12.22
CA ARG A 503 -11.17 -30.67 -12.49
C ARG A 503 -11.89 -31.18 -13.74
N HIS A 504 -13.11 -30.73 -14.02
CA HIS A 504 -13.81 -31.05 -15.25
C HIS A 504 -13.10 -30.44 -16.47
N TYR A 505 -12.68 -29.17 -16.38
CA TYR A 505 -11.90 -28.50 -17.43
C TYR A 505 -10.61 -29.26 -17.75
N ILE A 506 -9.83 -29.64 -16.73
CA ILE A 506 -8.59 -30.41 -16.89
C ILE A 506 -8.83 -31.76 -17.56
N ARG A 507 -9.89 -32.50 -17.16
CA ARG A 507 -10.25 -33.76 -17.83
C ARG A 507 -10.56 -33.54 -19.31
N ALA A 508 -11.32 -32.50 -19.64
CA ALA A 508 -11.64 -32.15 -21.02
C ALA A 508 -10.38 -31.76 -21.82
N ALA A 509 -9.49 -30.96 -21.25
CA ALA A 509 -8.21 -30.56 -21.86
C ALA A 509 -7.24 -31.74 -22.06
N GLY A 510 -7.39 -32.82 -21.28
CA GLY A 510 -6.66 -34.08 -21.46
C GLY A 510 -7.21 -35.00 -22.56
N THR A 511 -8.36 -34.67 -23.17
CA THR A 511 -8.93 -35.48 -24.25
C THR A 511 -8.30 -35.17 -25.62
N PRO A 512 -8.10 -36.17 -26.50
CA PRO A 512 -7.61 -35.93 -27.85
C PRO A 512 -8.51 -34.97 -28.64
N GLY A 513 -7.89 -33.97 -29.28
CA GLY A 513 -8.61 -32.97 -30.07
C GLY A 513 -9.09 -31.75 -29.29
N ALA A 514 -8.78 -31.63 -27.99
CA ALA A 514 -9.01 -30.41 -27.23
C ALA A 514 -8.36 -29.20 -27.92
N PRO A 515 -9.05 -28.03 -28.03
CA PRO A 515 -8.50 -26.83 -28.69
C PRO A 515 -7.17 -26.37 -28.09
N PHE A 516 -7.04 -26.51 -26.77
CA PHE A 516 -5.81 -26.31 -26.01
C PHE A 516 -5.56 -27.59 -25.21
N PRO A 517 -4.64 -28.48 -25.64
CA PRO A 517 -4.27 -29.64 -24.84
C PRO A 517 -3.51 -29.22 -23.59
N LEU A 518 -3.40 -30.09 -22.58
CA LEU A 518 -2.65 -29.79 -21.35
C LEU A 518 -1.21 -29.29 -21.61
N SER A 519 -0.50 -29.88 -22.59
CA SER A 519 0.84 -29.45 -22.99
C SER A 519 0.89 -28.06 -23.65
N GLY A 520 -0.26 -27.55 -24.12
CA GLY A 520 -0.40 -26.19 -24.66
C GLY A 520 -0.73 -25.15 -23.60
N HIS A 521 -1.00 -25.54 -22.36
CA HIS A 521 -1.23 -24.58 -21.28
C HIS A 521 0.11 -24.00 -20.81
N MET A 522 0.35 -22.72 -21.10
CA MET A 522 1.57 -22.00 -20.72
C MET A 522 1.67 -21.89 -19.20
N ALA A 523 0.60 -21.41 -18.58
CA ALA A 523 0.43 -21.29 -17.15
C ALA A 523 -1.03 -20.96 -16.81
N THR A 524 -1.37 -21.00 -15.52
CA THR A 524 -2.65 -20.53 -14.98
C THR A 524 -2.42 -19.47 -13.90
N LEU A 525 -3.10 -18.33 -14.03
CA LEU A 525 -3.20 -17.30 -12.99
C LEU A 525 -4.62 -17.35 -12.43
N ASN A 526 -4.78 -17.92 -11.23
CA ASN A 526 -6.08 -18.02 -10.56
C ASN A 526 -6.30 -16.81 -9.65
N LEU A 527 -7.50 -16.23 -9.68
CA LEU A 527 -7.93 -15.13 -8.84
C LEU A 527 -8.94 -15.65 -7.84
N ASP A 528 -8.62 -15.52 -6.58
CA ASP A 528 -9.48 -15.96 -5.50
C ASP A 528 -9.22 -15.07 -4.28
N THR A 529 -10.28 -14.42 -3.80
CA THR A 529 -10.28 -13.51 -2.64
C THR A 529 -9.29 -12.34 -2.80
N VAL A 530 -9.55 -11.51 -3.82
CA VAL A 530 -8.70 -10.39 -4.25
C VAL A 530 -9.29 -9.00 -3.96
N GLY A 531 -10.38 -8.93 -3.21
CA GLY A 531 -11.18 -7.74 -2.94
C GLY A 531 -10.69 -6.86 -1.80
N ARG A 532 -9.77 -7.33 -0.95
CA ARG A 532 -9.38 -6.63 0.30
C ARG A 532 -7.87 -6.50 0.48
N LEU A 533 -7.20 -5.85 -0.46
CA LEU A 533 -5.73 -5.67 -0.42
C LEU A 533 -5.27 -4.58 0.56
N ALA A 534 -5.97 -3.43 0.62
CA ALA A 534 -5.58 -2.24 1.38
C ALA A 534 -4.12 -1.81 1.09
N ASP A 535 -3.30 -1.66 2.13
CA ASP A 535 -1.86 -1.43 2.07
C ASP A 535 -1.05 -2.71 2.30
N GLY A 536 -1.72 -3.87 2.19
CA GLY A 536 -1.13 -5.19 2.35
C GLY A 536 -0.25 -5.61 1.17
N LYS A 537 0.28 -6.83 1.27
CA LYS A 537 1.03 -7.48 0.19
C LYS A 537 0.14 -8.46 -0.53
N LEU A 538 0.17 -8.44 -1.86
CA LEU A 538 -0.49 -9.47 -2.65
C LEU A 538 0.25 -10.79 -2.46
N THR A 539 -0.44 -11.81 -1.95
CA THR A 539 0.15 -13.13 -1.77
C THR A 539 -0.02 -13.93 -3.05
N ILE A 540 1.07 -14.56 -3.49
CA ILE A 540 1.09 -15.45 -4.64
C ILE A 540 1.33 -16.86 -4.10
N PHE A 541 0.29 -17.68 -4.08
CA PHE A 541 0.37 -19.10 -3.68
C PHE A 541 0.76 -19.97 -4.87
N GLY A 542 1.28 -21.15 -4.59
CA GLY A 542 1.66 -22.13 -5.61
C GLY A 542 2.94 -21.77 -6.38
N THR A 543 3.76 -20.83 -5.90
CA THR A 543 4.98 -20.42 -6.63
C THR A 543 6.02 -21.54 -6.75
N GLY A 544 5.87 -22.64 -6.02
CA GLY A 544 6.66 -23.86 -6.19
C GLY A 544 6.31 -24.65 -7.45
N SER A 545 5.22 -24.33 -8.14
CA SER A 545 4.80 -25.02 -9.36
C SER A 545 5.69 -24.74 -10.56
N ALA A 546 6.43 -23.62 -10.57
CA ALA A 546 7.48 -23.34 -11.55
C ALA A 546 8.56 -22.39 -10.99
N ARG A 547 9.79 -22.56 -11.45
CA ARG A 547 10.97 -21.81 -10.93
C ARG A 547 10.92 -20.32 -11.22
N GLU A 548 10.20 -19.92 -12.26
CA GLU A 548 10.12 -18.55 -12.74
C GLU A 548 9.18 -17.65 -11.90
N TRP A 549 8.22 -18.24 -11.18
CA TRP A 549 7.16 -17.47 -10.51
C TRP A 549 7.67 -16.34 -9.60
N PRO A 550 8.65 -16.56 -8.71
CA PRO A 550 9.15 -15.49 -7.86
C PRO A 550 9.69 -14.30 -8.66
N PHE A 551 10.36 -14.55 -9.79
CA PHE A 551 10.96 -13.50 -10.62
C PHE A 551 9.91 -12.73 -11.42
N ILE A 552 8.88 -13.42 -11.93
CA ILE A 552 7.77 -12.80 -12.66
C ILE A 552 7.06 -11.79 -11.75
N PHE A 553 6.70 -12.20 -10.53
CA PHE A 553 5.99 -11.33 -9.60
C PHE A 553 6.89 -10.27 -8.95
N GLN A 554 8.20 -10.51 -8.79
CA GLN A 554 9.15 -9.45 -8.43
C GLN A 554 9.22 -8.36 -9.51
N GLY A 555 9.27 -8.74 -10.79
CA GLY A 555 9.26 -7.81 -11.91
C GLY A 555 7.96 -7.00 -11.96
N ALA A 556 6.81 -7.67 -11.87
CA ALA A 556 5.50 -7.02 -11.82
C ALA A 556 5.37 -6.07 -10.60
N SER A 557 5.89 -6.48 -9.42
CA SER A 557 5.91 -5.65 -8.22
C SER A 557 6.75 -4.37 -8.41
N ALA A 558 7.92 -4.48 -9.05
CA ALA A 558 8.77 -3.33 -9.33
C ALA A 558 8.13 -2.32 -10.30
N LEU A 559 7.34 -2.79 -11.27
CA LEU A 559 6.66 -1.94 -12.25
C LEU A 559 5.42 -1.26 -11.68
N THR A 560 4.64 -1.97 -10.87
CA THR A 560 3.35 -1.48 -10.34
C THR A 560 3.48 -0.75 -9.02
N GLY A 561 4.57 -1.00 -8.27
CA GLY A 561 4.73 -0.54 -6.88
C GLY A 561 3.89 -1.33 -5.87
N VAL A 562 3.21 -2.40 -6.29
CA VAL A 562 2.40 -3.24 -5.40
C VAL A 562 3.29 -4.32 -4.79
N PRO A 563 3.47 -4.37 -3.46
CA PRO A 563 4.34 -5.35 -2.83
C PRO A 563 3.71 -6.76 -2.91
N THR A 564 4.55 -7.76 -3.19
CA THR A 564 4.12 -9.17 -3.25
C THR A 564 4.81 -10.03 -2.19
N GLN A 565 4.16 -11.13 -1.82
CA GLN A 565 4.76 -12.21 -1.06
C GLN A 565 4.57 -13.53 -1.80
N ALA A 566 5.66 -14.23 -2.10
CA ALA A 566 5.62 -15.54 -2.75
C ALA A 566 5.50 -16.65 -1.69
N VAL A 567 4.57 -17.58 -1.91
CA VAL A 567 4.36 -18.77 -1.10
C VAL A 567 4.42 -20.01 -2.00
N ALA A 568 5.34 -20.93 -1.68
CA ALA A 568 5.66 -22.04 -2.57
C ALA A 568 4.52 -23.06 -2.68
N GLN A 569 3.82 -23.33 -1.59
CA GLN A 569 2.70 -24.27 -1.57
C GLN A 569 1.44 -23.61 -2.13
N ALA A 570 0.66 -24.39 -2.87
CA ALA A 570 -0.70 -24.01 -3.26
C ALA A 570 -1.66 -24.19 -2.09
N ILE A 571 -2.74 -23.42 -2.07
CA ILE A 571 -3.86 -23.64 -1.16
C ILE A 571 -4.62 -24.89 -1.62
N SER A 572 -5.19 -25.65 -0.68
CA SER A 572 -5.82 -26.94 -0.96
C SER A 572 -7.23 -26.84 -1.58
N GLY A 573 -7.93 -25.73 -1.37
CA GLY A 573 -9.25 -25.43 -1.93
C GLY A 573 -9.18 -24.14 -2.73
N SER A 574 -8.48 -24.18 -3.87
CA SER A 574 -8.59 -23.17 -4.93
C SER A 574 -8.27 -23.84 -6.28
N ASP A 575 -8.77 -23.29 -7.37
CA ASP A 575 -8.78 -23.93 -8.68
C ASP A 575 -7.38 -24.16 -9.30
N ASP A 576 -6.37 -23.38 -8.92
CA ASP A 576 -4.98 -23.54 -9.39
C ASP A 576 -4.43 -24.94 -9.08
N ARG A 577 -4.94 -25.55 -8.01
CA ARG A 577 -4.57 -26.91 -7.60
C ARG A 577 -4.83 -27.94 -8.69
N ALA A 578 -5.97 -27.88 -9.37
CA ALA A 578 -6.31 -28.83 -10.43
C ALA A 578 -5.30 -28.79 -11.60
N PHE A 579 -4.76 -27.60 -11.90
CA PHE A 579 -3.73 -27.40 -12.91
C PHE A 579 -2.37 -27.94 -12.47
N ILE A 580 -1.96 -27.66 -11.23
CA ILE A 580 -0.70 -28.18 -10.67
C ILE A 580 -0.70 -29.72 -10.65
N GLU A 581 -1.82 -30.34 -10.26
CA GLU A 581 -1.99 -31.80 -10.26
C GLU A 581 -1.90 -32.40 -11.67
N ALA A 582 -2.23 -31.62 -12.71
CA ALA A 582 -2.14 -31.99 -14.11
C ALA A 582 -0.77 -31.69 -14.75
N GLY A 583 0.20 -31.15 -13.99
CA GLY A 583 1.53 -30.80 -14.51
C GLY A 583 1.58 -29.43 -15.20
N VAL A 584 0.56 -28.58 -15.02
CA VAL A 584 0.53 -27.21 -15.56
C VAL A 584 1.02 -26.22 -14.50
N PRO A 585 1.98 -25.34 -14.81
CA PRO A 585 2.38 -24.24 -13.92
C PRO A 585 1.17 -23.39 -13.53
N ALA A 586 0.90 -23.23 -12.24
CA ALA A 586 -0.19 -22.39 -11.77
C ALA A 586 0.12 -21.70 -10.45
N VAL A 587 -0.49 -20.54 -10.26
CA VAL A 587 -0.46 -19.76 -9.02
C VAL A 587 -1.84 -19.20 -8.73
N GLN A 588 -2.11 -18.95 -7.45
CA GLN A 588 -3.27 -18.19 -7.00
C GLN A 588 -2.80 -16.81 -6.50
N LEU A 589 -3.47 -15.76 -6.95
CA LEU A 589 -3.35 -14.41 -6.41
C LEU A 589 -4.40 -14.25 -5.31
N PHE A 590 -3.94 -13.83 -4.12
CA PHE A 590 -4.75 -13.76 -2.92
C PHE A 590 -4.43 -12.49 -2.12
N ALA A 591 -5.45 -11.68 -1.80
CA ALA A 591 -5.24 -10.40 -1.12
C ALA A 591 -5.15 -10.55 0.40
N SER A 592 -6.17 -11.13 1.06
CA SER A 592 -6.17 -11.28 2.52
C SER A 592 -7.20 -12.31 3.01
N THR A 593 -6.93 -12.93 4.17
CA THR A 593 -7.93 -13.71 4.91
C THR A 593 -8.72 -12.79 5.84
N ALA A 594 -9.89 -12.33 5.39
CA ALA A 594 -10.78 -11.56 6.25
C ALA A 594 -11.45 -12.45 7.33
N SER A 595 -11.78 -11.87 8.49
CA SER A 595 -12.42 -12.60 9.60
C SER A 595 -13.82 -13.13 9.27
N ASP A 596 -14.44 -12.59 8.23
CA ASP A 596 -15.75 -12.97 7.68
C ASP A 596 -15.69 -13.89 6.45
N TYR A 597 -14.55 -14.51 6.17
CA TYR A 597 -14.44 -15.60 5.18
C TYR A 597 -15.46 -16.73 5.44
N HIS A 598 -16.19 -17.14 4.39
CA HIS A 598 -17.32 -18.07 4.44
C HIS A 598 -18.40 -17.66 5.45
N ARG A 599 -18.80 -16.37 5.46
CA ARG A 599 -19.88 -15.87 6.33
C ARG A 599 -20.88 -15.00 5.58
N PRO A 600 -22.13 -14.86 6.09
CA PRO A 600 -23.14 -13.95 5.54
C PRO A 600 -22.70 -12.49 5.44
N SER A 601 -21.69 -12.11 6.23
CA SER A 601 -21.17 -10.75 6.26
C SER A 601 -20.12 -10.47 5.19
N ASP A 602 -19.71 -11.44 4.35
CA ASP A 602 -18.88 -11.15 3.18
C ASP A 602 -19.70 -10.44 2.10
N THR A 603 -19.61 -9.11 2.09
CA THR A 603 -20.55 -8.20 1.43
C THR A 603 -19.80 -7.13 0.64
N ALA A 604 -20.41 -6.65 -0.45
CA ALA A 604 -19.77 -5.78 -1.44
C ALA A 604 -19.31 -4.43 -0.88
N ASP A 605 -19.98 -3.90 0.15
CA ASP A 605 -19.63 -2.63 0.79
C ASP A 605 -18.30 -2.68 1.58
N LYS A 606 -17.78 -3.88 1.86
CA LYS A 606 -16.52 -4.08 2.59
C LYS A 606 -15.29 -4.21 1.73
N LEU A 607 -15.44 -4.26 0.39
CA LEU A 607 -14.30 -4.43 -0.50
C LEU A 607 -13.50 -3.14 -0.67
N ASP A 608 -12.19 -3.29 -0.82
CA ASP A 608 -11.27 -2.26 -1.23
C ASP A 608 -11.11 -2.26 -2.76
N TYR A 609 -12.02 -1.56 -3.44
CA TYR A 609 -12.01 -1.49 -4.90
C TYR A 609 -10.77 -0.78 -5.47
N ALA A 610 -10.13 0.11 -4.71
CA ALA A 610 -8.86 0.70 -5.10
C ALA A 610 -7.73 -0.35 -5.03
N GLY A 611 -7.76 -1.20 -4.00
CA GLY A 611 -6.92 -2.39 -3.88
C GLY A 611 -7.14 -3.39 -5.02
N MET A 612 -8.39 -3.66 -5.42
CA MET A 612 -8.67 -4.51 -6.58
C MET A 612 -8.01 -3.98 -7.86
N SER A 613 -7.99 -2.66 -8.07
CA SER A 613 -7.28 -2.04 -9.19
C SER A 613 -5.77 -2.28 -9.14
N LYS A 614 -5.16 -2.29 -7.94
CA LYS A 614 -3.76 -2.68 -7.74
C LYS A 614 -3.53 -4.16 -8.08
N VAL A 615 -4.44 -5.06 -7.67
CA VAL A 615 -4.37 -6.50 -8.02
C VAL A 615 -4.48 -6.70 -9.53
N ALA A 616 -5.42 -6.00 -10.17
CA ALA A 616 -5.60 -6.06 -11.62
C ALA A 616 -4.35 -5.59 -12.38
N ALA A 617 -3.65 -4.55 -11.88
CA ALA A 617 -2.38 -4.11 -12.42
C ALA A 617 -1.29 -5.19 -12.30
N MET A 618 -1.16 -5.82 -11.14
CA MET A 618 -0.23 -6.95 -10.94
C MET A 618 -0.53 -8.12 -11.87
N LEU A 619 -1.80 -8.50 -11.98
CA LEU A 619 -2.27 -9.56 -12.86
C LEU A 619 -1.95 -9.26 -14.32
N LYS A 620 -2.22 -8.04 -14.78
CA LYS A 620 -1.96 -7.62 -16.16
C LYS A 620 -0.49 -7.71 -16.51
N GLU A 621 0.42 -7.22 -15.66
CA GLU A 621 1.86 -7.28 -15.94
C GLU A 621 2.36 -8.73 -16.01
N ALA A 622 1.88 -9.61 -15.12
CA ALA A 622 2.18 -11.04 -15.20
C ALA A 622 1.60 -11.69 -16.48
N ALA A 623 0.36 -11.36 -16.83
CA ALA A 623 -0.33 -11.91 -17.99
C ALA A 623 0.31 -11.47 -19.32
N ASP A 624 0.63 -10.19 -19.47
CA ASP A 624 1.30 -9.67 -20.67
C ASP A 624 2.69 -10.30 -20.85
N TYR A 625 3.45 -10.43 -19.76
CA TYR A 625 4.74 -11.13 -19.79
C TYR A 625 4.60 -12.58 -20.25
N LEU A 626 3.69 -13.35 -19.65
CA LEU A 626 3.47 -14.77 -19.99
C LEU A 626 2.90 -14.95 -21.40
N ALA A 627 2.03 -14.05 -21.84
CA ALA A 627 1.44 -14.10 -23.17
C ALA A 627 2.46 -13.79 -24.28
N ALA A 628 3.48 -12.97 -24.02
CA ALA A 628 4.56 -12.65 -24.97
C ALA A 628 5.78 -13.59 -24.86
N ARG A 629 5.92 -14.31 -23.74
CA ARG A 629 7.06 -15.20 -23.50
C ARG A 629 7.05 -16.39 -24.48
N ALA A 630 8.20 -16.64 -25.10
CA ALA A 630 8.40 -17.75 -26.04
C ALA A 630 8.62 -19.08 -25.33
N GLU A 631 9.47 -19.09 -24.29
CA GLU A 631 9.86 -20.29 -23.57
C GLU A 631 8.77 -20.71 -22.56
N PRO A 632 8.41 -22.00 -22.47
CA PRO A 632 7.52 -22.47 -21.43
C PRO A 632 8.12 -22.25 -20.04
N LEU A 633 7.29 -22.23 -19.00
CA LEU A 633 7.77 -22.24 -17.63
C LEU A 633 8.30 -23.63 -17.26
N ASN A 634 9.32 -23.67 -16.40
CA ASN A 634 9.89 -24.93 -15.93
C ASN A 634 9.06 -25.46 -14.77
N PHE A 635 8.11 -26.35 -15.08
CA PHE A 635 7.27 -26.98 -14.06
C PHE A 635 8.12 -27.72 -13.02
N SER A 636 7.94 -27.35 -11.75
CA SER A 636 8.61 -27.92 -10.58
C SER A 636 7.65 -28.42 -9.51
N GLY A 637 6.35 -28.47 -9.82
CA GLY A 637 5.34 -29.02 -8.91
C GLY A 637 5.48 -30.53 -8.70
N ASN A 638 5.04 -31.01 -7.54
CA ASN A 638 5.08 -32.44 -7.21
C ASN A 638 3.84 -33.18 -7.74
N VAL A 639 3.93 -33.74 -8.95
CA VAL A 639 2.84 -34.53 -9.58
C VAL A 639 2.59 -35.87 -8.85
N ALA A 640 3.63 -36.46 -8.24
CA ALA A 640 3.57 -37.81 -7.66
C ALA A 640 2.67 -37.89 -6.40
N ALA A 641 2.58 -36.81 -5.62
CA ALA A 641 1.65 -36.72 -4.48
C ALA A 641 0.17 -36.59 -4.90
N ALA A 642 -0.09 -36.15 -6.14
CA ALA A 642 -1.42 -35.98 -6.69
C ALA A 642 -1.99 -37.29 -7.26
N GLN A 643 -1.15 -38.08 -7.93
CA GLN A 643 -1.58 -39.34 -8.58
C GLN A 643 -1.80 -40.49 -7.58
N SER A 644 -1.12 -40.51 -6.43
CA SER A 644 -1.31 -41.54 -5.39
C SER A 644 -2.64 -41.45 -4.63
N ARG A 645 -3.44 -40.40 -4.88
CA ARG A 645 -4.73 -40.14 -4.21
C ARG A 645 -5.95 -40.40 -5.11
N GLY A 646 -5.75 -40.96 -6.31
CA GLY A 646 -6.85 -41.39 -7.17
C GLY A 646 -7.70 -42.46 -6.48
N SER A 647 -9.01 -42.21 -6.35
CA SER A 647 -10.07 -43.09 -5.80
C SER A 647 -10.40 -43.05 -4.30
N ALA A 648 -10.11 -41.95 -3.58
CA ALA A 648 -10.71 -41.81 -2.23
C ALA A 648 -12.22 -41.50 -2.32
N ALA A 649 -13.03 -42.26 -1.58
CA ALA A 649 -14.46 -42.07 -1.35
C ALA A 649 -14.79 -40.62 -0.90
N PRO A 650 -16.07 -40.18 -0.92
CA PRO A 650 -16.46 -38.83 -0.52
C PRO A 650 -15.82 -38.47 0.82
N ARG A 651 -14.92 -37.49 0.82
CA ARG A 651 -14.24 -37.06 2.04
C ARG A 651 -15.30 -36.52 3.00
N THR A 652 -15.36 -37.06 4.21
CA THR A 652 -16.31 -36.62 5.24
C THR A 652 -16.11 -35.13 5.53
N THR A 653 -17.21 -34.39 5.67
CA THR A 653 -17.21 -32.97 6.02
C THR A 653 -16.54 -32.78 7.38
N ARG A 654 -15.59 -31.84 7.48
CA ARG A 654 -14.92 -31.50 8.73
C ARG A 654 -15.94 -30.90 9.71
N ARG A 655 -16.25 -31.59 10.81
CA ARG A 655 -17.23 -31.11 11.80
C ARG A 655 -16.59 -30.35 12.96
N ALA A 656 -15.35 -30.68 13.33
CA ALA A 656 -14.66 -30.04 14.45
C ALA A 656 -13.90 -28.77 14.04
N ALA A 657 -13.91 -27.77 14.92
CA ALA A 657 -13.15 -26.53 14.77
C ALA A 657 -12.41 -26.15 16.05
N THR A 658 -11.17 -25.67 15.88
CA THR A 658 -10.39 -25.11 16.98
C THR A 658 -10.81 -23.69 17.34
N GLY A 659 -11.32 -22.91 16.38
CA GLY A 659 -11.59 -21.48 16.53
C GLY A 659 -10.43 -20.56 16.18
N ILE A 660 -9.31 -21.11 15.68
CA ILE A 660 -8.25 -20.30 15.07
C ILE A 660 -8.60 -19.94 13.63
N VAL A 661 -8.19 -18.76 13.20
CA VAL A 661 -8.01 -18.40 11.79
C VAL A 661 -6.52 -18.56 11.49
N PRO A 662 -6.15 -19.52 10.64
CA PRO A 662 -4.74 -19.71 10.28
C PRO A 662 -4.17 -18.56 9.46
N ASP A 663 -2.88 -18.31 9.66
CA ASP A 663 -2.09 -17.49 8.75
C ASP A 663 -1.65 -18.33 7.56
N MET A 664 -2.35 -18.16 6.44
CA MET A 664 -2.07 -18.89 5.20
C MET A 664 -0.70 -18.56 4.61
N THR A 665 -0.07 -17.44 4.99
CA THR A 665 1.23 -17.00 4.45
C THR A 665 2.43 -17.61 5.17
N TYR A 666 2.22 -18.28 6.30
CA TYR A 666 3.29 -18.86 7.11
C TYR A 666 3.87 -20.13 6.46
N GLN A 667 5.19 -20.28 6.54
CA GLN A 667 5.96 -21.30 5.79
C GLN A 667 6.84 -22.19 6.69
N GLY A 668 6.80 -21.99 8.02
CA GLY A 668 7.60 -22.80 8.95
C GLY A 668 6.81 -23.99 9.50
N ASP A 669 7.43 -24.75 10.41
CA ASP A 669 6.76 -25.87 11.11
C ASP A 669 5.61 -25.33 11.99
N GLY A 670 4.49 -26.05 11.99
CA GLY A 670 3.27 -25.67 12.69
C GLY A 670 2.26 -24.88 11.85
N VAL A 671 1.10 -24.60 12.44
CA VAL A 671 0.11 -23.67 11.90
C VAL A 671 0.15 -22.37 12.70
N ARG A 672 0.63 -21.27 12.09
CA ARG A 672 0.62 -19.95 12.72
C ARG A 672 -0.81 -19.42 12.80
N VAL A 673 -1.17 -18.88 13.96
CA VAL A 673 -2.49 -18.31 14.25
C VAL A 673 -2.51 -16.85 13.80
N ALA A 674 -3.35 -16.51 12.82
CA ALA A 674 -3.57 -15.12 12.41
C ALA A 674 -4.53 -14.41 13.39
N SER A 675 -5.63 -15.07 13.74
CA SER A 675 -6.56 -14.58 14.77
C SER A 675 -7.22 -15.72 15.52
N VAL A 676 -7.78 -15.42 16.69
CA VAL A 676 -8.55 -16.37 17.49
C VAL A 676 -9.97 -15.83 17.65
N GLN A 677 -10.96 -16.69 17.42
CA GLN A 677 -12.36 -16.33 17.60
C GLN A 677 -12.68 -16.20 19.10
N PRO A 678 -13.23 -15.07 19.57
CA PRO A 678 -13.63 -14.92 20.97
C PRO A 678 -14.60 -16.02 21.42
N GLY A 679 -14.37 -16.58 22.61
CA GLY A 679 -15.17 -17.64 23.21
C GLY A 679 -15.00 -19.03 22.58
N SER A 680 -14.09 -19.19 21.62
CA SER A 680 -13.83 -20.48 20.97
C SER A 680 -12.93 -21.40 21.81
N GLY A 681 -12.79 -22.66 21.40
CA GLY A 681 -11.86 -23.61 22.00
C GLY A 681 -10.44 -23.08 22.10
N ALA A 682 -9.95 -22.43 21.05
CA ALA A 682 -8.63 -21.82 21.00
C ALA A 682 -8.47 -20.63 21.95
N ASP A 683 -9.52 -19.81 22.10
CA ASP A 683 -9.53 -18.68 23.05
C ASP A 683 -9.45 -19.20 24.50
N ASN A 684 -10.27 -20.21 24.81
CA ASN A 684 -10.28 -20.87 26.11
C ASN A 684 -8.98 -21.63 26.42
N ALA A 685 -8.33 -22.19 25.39
CA ALA A 685 -7.02 -22.82 25.50
C ALA A 685 -5.87 -21.80 25.63
N GLY A 686 -6.15 -20.50 25.50
CA GLY A 686 -5.21 -19.40 25.67
C GLY A 686 -4.33 -19.13 24.46
N LEU A 687 -4.69 -19.62 23.27
CA LEU A 687 -3.99 -19.30 22.02
C LEU A 687 -4.19 -17.81 21.68
N LYS A 688 -3.17 -17.21 21.08
CA LYS A 688 -3.14 -15.80 20.68
C LYS A 688 -2.67 -15.66 19.23
N PRO A 689 -3.01 -14.55 18.56
CA PRO A 689 -2.38 -14.18 17.30
C PRO A 689 -0.85 -14.26 17.40
N GLY A 690 -0.20 -14.91 16.43
CA GLY A 690 1.24 -15.12 16.38
C GLY A 690 1.72 -16.49 16.91
N ASP A 691 0.92 -17.17 17.73
CA ASP A 691 1.27 -18.53 18.20
C ASP A 691 1.33 -19.52 17.03
N ARG A 692 2.11 -20.59 17.19
CA ARG A 692 2.17 -21.70 16.22
C ARG A 692 1.62 -22.97 16.84
N LEU A 693 0.48 -23.46 16.35
CA LEU A 693 -0.05 -24.76 16.74
C LEU A 693 0.86 -25.86 16.16
N LEU A 694 1.46 -26.66 17.04
CA LEU A 694 2.42 -27.71 16.70
C LEU A 694 1.81 -29.10 16.78
N VAL A 695 0.90 -29.32 17.73
CA VAL A 695 0.19 -30.58 17.95
C VAL A 695 -1.28 -30.32 18.25
N LEU A 696 -2.16 -31.14 17.67
CA LEU A 696 -3.59 -31.19 17.98
C LEU A 696 -4.02 -32.64 18.17
N GLY A 697 -4.49 -33.01 19.36
CA GLY A 697 -5.01 -34.35 19.65
C GLY A 697 -3.99 -35.47 19.39
N GLY A 698 -2.70 -35.20 19.67
CA GLY A 698 -1.60 -36.14 19.41
C GLY A 698 -1.09 -36.15 17.96
N VAL A 699 -1.71 -35.42 17.03
CA VAL A 699 -1.24 -35.29 15.64
C VAL A 699 -0.31 -34.09 15.52
N LYS A 700 0.91 -34.30 15.00
CA LYS A 700 1.84 -33.19 14.70
C LYS A 700 1.32 -32.39 13.50
N THR A 701 0.83 -31.19 13.76
CA THR A 701 0.26 -30.27 12.76
C THR A 701 1.37 -29.49 12.05
N SER A 702 2.12 -30.16 11.18
CA SER A 702 3.27 -29.55 10.48
C SER A 702 2.89 -28.44 9.48
N ASN A 703 1.65 -28.42 9.00
CA ASN A 703 1.10 -27.40 8.11
C ASN A 703 -0.45 -27.41 8.16
N LEU A 704 -1.05 -26.52 7.36
CA LEU A 704 -2.51 -26.35 7.26
C LEU A 704 -3.25 -27.60 6.76
N GLU A 705 -2.67 -28.35 5.81
CA GLU A 705 -3.28 -29.57 5.28
C GLU A 705 -3.38 -30.63 6.38
N VAL A 706 -2.28 -30.85 7.12
CA VAL A 706 -2.25 -31.82 8.22
C VAL A 706 -3.20 -31.43 9.35
N LEU A 707 -3.31 -30.13 9.67
CA LEU A 707 -4.30 -29.65 10.64
C LEU A 707 -5.73 -29.91 10.17
N ALA A 708 -6.03 -29.64 8.90
CA ALA A 708 -7.35 -29.87 8.33
C ALA A 708 -7.73 -31.36 8.33
N ASP A 709 -6.79 -32.24 7.99
CA ASP A 709 -6.95 -33.70 8.04
C ASP A 709 -7.17 -34.17 9.48
N ALA A 710 -6.35 -33.74 10.44
CA ALA A 710 -6.50 -34.08 11.86
C ALA A 710 -7.89 -33.71 12.41
N LEU A 711 -8.44 -32.57 11.99
CA LEU A 711 -9.76 -32.12 12.43
C LEU A 711 -10.93 -32.89 11.80
N ARG A 712 -10.72 -33.66 10.74
CA ARG A 712 -11.78 -34.54 10.19
C ARG A 712 -12.02 -35.78 11.05
N ASP A 713 -10.99 -36.24 11.75
CA ASP A 713 -11.06 -37.42 12.60
C ASP A 713 -11.56 -37.11 14.02
N LEU A 714 -11.73 -35.83 14.35
CA LEU A 714 -12.14 -35.34 15.68
C LEU A 714 -13.61 -34.89 15.68
N GLN A 715 -14.24 -34.93 16.86
CA GLN A 715 -15.65 -34.56 17.04
C GLN A 715 -15.83 -33.22 17.75
N PRO A 716 -16.87 -32.42 17.41
CA PRO A 716 -17.29 -31.29 18.23
C PRO A 716 -17.59 -31.70 19.68
N GLY A 717 -17.26 -30.83 20.64
CA GLY A 717 -17.40 -31.09 22.07
C GLY A 717 -16.33 -32.01 22.66
N GLN A 718 -15.42 -32.55 21.84
CA GLN A 718 -14.27 -33.31 22.32
C GLN A 718 -13.18 -32.35 22.82
N THR A 719 -12.68 -32.58 24.03
CA THR A 719 -11.47 -31.92 24.54
C THR A 719 -10.24 -32.66 24.05
N VAL A 720 -9.30 -31.95 23.43
CA VAL A 720 -8.03 -32.50 22.92
C VAL A 720 -6.84 -31.75 23.49
N GLU A 721 -5.73 -32.45 23.69
CA GLU A 721 -4.45 -31.83 24.02
C GLU A 721 -3.93 -31.02 22.82
N VAL A 722 -3.39 -29.85 23.10
CA VAL A 722 -2.73 -28.99 22.12
C VAL A 722 -1.36 -28.58 22.61
N GLU A 723 -0.39 -28.55 21.69
CA GLU A 723 0.90 -27.91 21.92
C GLU A 723 1.06 -26.76 20.94
N PHE A 724 1.45 -25.60 21.44
CA PHE A 724 1.70 -24.43 20.61
C PHE A 724 2.93 -23.67 21.07
N ALA A 725 3.67 -23.12 20.11
CA ALA A 725 4.81 -22.26 20.38
C ALA A 725 4.36 -20.80 20.47
N ARG A 726 4.75 -20.14 21.56
CA ARG A 726 4.69 -18.69 21.74
C ARG A 726 6.12 -18.17 21.86
N ASP A 727 6.55 -17.41 20.86
CA ASP A 727 7.95 -17.02 20.69
C ASP A 727 8.89 -18.25 20.70
N ALA A 728 9.73 -18.38 21.73
CA ALA A 728 10.65 -19.49 21.94
C ALA A 728 10.12 -20.58 22.89
N ALA A 729 9.00 -20.34 23.58
CA ALA A 729 8.43 -21.28 24.54
C ALA A 729 7.42 -22.21 23.86
N ILE A 730 7.45 -23.50 24.19
CA ILE A 730 6.40 -24.46 23.83
C ILE A 730 5.47 -24.58 25.04
N LEU A 731 4.18 -24.36 24.81
CA LEU A 731 3.12 -24.41 25.80
C LEU A 731 2.18 -25.57 25.45
N SER A 732 1.70 -26.26 26.49
CA SER A 732 0.69 -27.30 26.37
C SER A 732 -0.58 -26.85 27.06
N SER A 733 -1.73 -27.15 26.47
CA SER A 733 -3.04 -26.82 27.00
C SER A 733 -4.08 -27.83 26.51
N THR A 734 -5.30 -27.73 27.02
CA THR A 734 -6.44 -28.49 26.49
C THR A 734 -7.36 -27.55 25.72
N LEU A 735 -7.86 -28.04 24.59
CA LEU A 735 -8.75 -27.32 23.70
C LEU A 735 -10.06 -28.07 23.57
N LEU A 736 -11.16 -27.44 23.95
CA LEU A 736 -12.51 -27.95 23.67
C LEU A 736 -12.87 -27.63 22.21
N LEU A 737 -12.99 -28.66 21.38
CA LEU A 737 -13.32 -28.46 19.97
C LEU A 737 -14.76 -27.93 19.84
N GLY A 738 -14.89 -26.80 19.14
CA GLY A 738 -16.19 -26.29 18.73
C GLY A 738 -16.74 -27.08 17.55
N GLU A 739 -18.02 -26.89 17.28
CA GLU A 739 -18.60 -27.28 16.00
C GLU A 739 -18.19 -26.24 14.93
N ARG A 740 -17.77 -26.72 13.76
CA ARG A 740 -17.34 -25.88 12.64
C ARG A 740 -18.48 -25.03 12.12
#